data_AF-A0A5N4AD58-F1
#
_entry.id   AF-A0A5N4AD58-F1
#
_cell.length_a   1.000
_cell.length_b   1.000
_cell.length_c   1.000
_cell.angle_alpha   90.00
_cell.angle_beta   90.00
_cell.angle_gamma   90.00
#
_symmetry.space_group_name_H-M   'P 1'
#
loop_
_entity.id
_entity.type
_entity.pdbx_description
1 polymer ?
#
loop_
_entity_poly.entity_id
_entity_poly.type
_entity_poly.pdbx_seq_one_letter_code
_entity_poly.pdbx_strand_id
1 'polypeptide(L)'
;MEDFLRSRGIPEEKISRMLEEKITPDVVLLMNDTKLAEFVPKYGDRIALMQYCKAQLDSTRLMTDKKESLLESLRQKLKGGGNSSPKRCKGHPQDVKQIEVGWLCHMNLDGKYKQVREKGGGGTRKMKVPKEANKDFILTKALDLFFPNGHSSKGDLSKFDINLFDFQNHEVDKDSTVAELLEKTGLSKLRFYLATRETVVETVEDVVEILEPDHPTINEPVDTNKGTLDTIVEYTLQQFPDENHSNEDVSLVQLDNEEIRMESVDVTHSLNFEFNELVDSIIHEYNDPPINEELTPVSTKGCEPYCTAVDILLDLQRKICYDKINKFNIFRSDIFVCCVRAMRRKTFNPFFKTSVKFSDIEGTTEGAIDEGGPAREMFRLVLLYLQDSQLFVGEKKKYISLNNNSLNQNYYFEAGRIIALALVHGGPAPHFFSESLYSLIAYGIEETTPTIEDVESDIKDLLVRLEQTTNILDLQELIASDNAFSIAGCHYVTNLDEKCRIGEDMLKFYAIKRVEEPIKQFIEGLKTCDIYNQIREYPRLFKDMFCKDQMILTGETLENIFQIEYSDIGSTQRDLENRAMSYFRDYIGDCEETLLEDDADENEGQAITLADILIFATGADCVPPLGFPIVPKIMFLHGENSGKYPLANTCALNLKIPTIHKRYDDFKANLDFAFGNCKSFGFA
;
A
#
# COMPACT_ATOMS: atom_id res chain seq x y z
N MET A 1 -32.83 -32.58 -6.98
CA MET A 1 -32.15 -32.83 -5.69
C MET A 1 -32.76 -34.01 -4.95
N GLU A 2 -34.08 -34.05 -4.73
CA GLU A 2 -34.75 -35.14 -4.00
C GLU A 2 -34.45 -36.53 -4.55
N ASP A 3 -34.57 -36.74 -5.87
CA ASP A 3 -34.27 -38.02 -6.51
C ASP A 3 -32.80 -38.44 -6.31
N PHE A 4 -31.89 -37.48 -6.29
CA PHE A 4 -30.47 -37.73 -6.03
C PHE A 4 -30.27 -38.20 -4.58
N LEU A 5 -30.91 -37.54 -3.61
CA LEU A 5 -30.86 -37.93 -2.20
C LEU A 5 -31.47 -39.32 -1.97
N ARG A 6 -32.60 -39.62 -2.61
CA ARG A 6 -33.22 -40.96 -2.58
C ARG A 6 -32.29 -42.02 -3.17
N SER A 7 -31.63 -41.72 -4.29
CA SER A 7 -30.68 -42.65 -4.95
C SER A 7 -29.45 -42.98 -4.09
N ARG A 8 -29.13 -42.11 -3.12
CA ARG A 8 -28.05 -42.32 -2.13
C ARG A 8 -28.53 -42.98 -0.84
N GLY A 9 -29.82 -43.33 -0.74
CA GLY A 9 -30.40 -44.01 0.42
C GLY A 9 -30.57 -43.10 1.64
N ILE A 10 -30.71 -41.79 1.43
CA ILE A 10 -31.02 -40.85 2.52
C ILE A 10 -32.46 -41.09 2.99
N PRO A 11 -32.72 -41.23 4.32
CA PRO A 11 -34.05 -41.50 4.84
C PRO A 11 -35.06 -40.44 4.43
N GLU A 12 -36.27 -40.89 4.14
CA GLU A 12 -37.33 -40.03 3.60
C GLU A 12 -37.73 -38.90 4.55
N GLU A 13 -37.68 -39.16 5.84
CA GLU A 13 -37.91 -38.15 6.89
C GLU A 13 -36.93 -36.98 6.80
N LYS A 14 -35.65 -37.24 6.45
CA LYS A 14 -34.64 -36.18 6.29
C LYS A 14 -34.85 -35.40 4.99
N ILE A 15 -35.28 -36.06 3.92
CA ILE A 15 -35.58 -35.40 2.64
C ILE A 15 -36.82 -34.49 2.81
N SER A 16 -37.89 -34.98 3.46
CA SER A 16 -39.07 -34.18 3.77
C SER A 16 -38.73 -32.98 4.65
N ARG A 17 -37.90 -33.17 5.67
CA ARG A 17 -37.44 -32.07 6.53
C ARG A 17 -36.60 -31.04 5.75
N MET A 18 -35.75 -31.47 4.82
CA MET A 18 -35.04 -30.55 3.93
C MET A 18 -36.00 -29.74 3.05
N LEU A 19 -37.12 -30.32 2.60
CA LEU A 19 -38.12 -29.62 1.79
C LEU A 19 -38.96 -28.64 2.63
N GLU A 20 -39.36 -29.04 3.84
CA GLU A 20 -40.07 -28.18 4.79
C GLU A 20 -39.21 -26.97 5.18
N GLU A 21 -37.91 -27.19 5.41
CA GLU A 21 -36.94 -26.12 5.68
C GLU A 21 -36.47 -25.38 4.41
N LYS A 22 -37.06 -25.69 3.24
CA LYS A 22 -36.75 -25.07 1.93
C LYS A 22 -35.26 -25.09 1.56
N ILE A 23 -34.57 -26.18 1.89
CA ILE A 23 -33.16 -26.38 1.57
C ILE A 23 -33.02 -26.74 0.08
N THR A 24 -32.80 -25.74 -0.76
CA THR A 24 -32.61 -25.88 -2.21
C THR A 24 -31.14 -26.16 -2.57
N PRO A 25 -30.82 -26.56 -3.83
CA PRO A 25 -29.43 -26.72 -4.30
C PRO A 25 -28.50 -25.56 -3.99
N ASP A 26 -28.98 -24.32 -4.09
CA ASP A 26 -28.19 -23.13 -3.80
C ASP A 26 -27.90 -23.00 -2.30
N VAL A 27 -28.89 -23.31 -1.46
CA VAL A 27 -28.77 -23.28 0.01
C VAL A 27 -27.78 -24.34 0.47
N VAL A 28 -27.78 -25.54 -0.11
CA VAL A 28 -26.82 -26.61 0.24
C VAL A 28 -25.37 -26.19 0.01
N LEU A 29 -25.09 -25.33 -0.97
CA LEU A 29 -23.72 -24.83 -1.22
C LEU A 29 -23.27 -23.75 -0.24
N LEU A 30 -24.20 -23.18 0.53
CA LEU A 30 -23.96 -22.15 1.53
C LEU A 30 -24.01 -22.70 2.97
N MET A 31 -24.46 -23.95 3.14
CA MET A 31 -24.48 -24.62 4.43
C MET A 31 -23.09 -25.11 4.82
N ASN A 32 -22.75 -24.96 6.11
CA ASN A 32 -21.56 -25.56 6.68
C ASN A 32 -21.73 -27.08 6.89
N ASP A 33 -20.62 -27.82 6.92
CA ASP A 33 -20.65 -29.30 6.95
C ASP A 33 -21.40 -29.86 8.16
N THR A 34 -21.33 -29.17 9.30
CA THR A 34 -21.99 -29.57 10.55
C THR A 34 -23.52 -29.51 10.44
N LYS A 35 -24.08 -28.45 9.86
CA LYS A 35 -25.53 -28.37 9.62
C LYS A 35 -25.97 -29.31 8.51
N LEU A 36 -25.16 -29.48 7.47
CA LEU A 36 -25.48 -30.41 6.39
C LEU A 36 -25.44 -31.88 6.87
N ALA A 37 -24.61 -32.19 7.87
CA ALA A 37 -24.54 -33.52 8.50
C ALA A 37 -25.83 -33.91 9.22
N GLU A 38 -26.64 -32.95 9.68
CA GLU A 38 -27.93 -33.24 10.31
C GLU A 38 -28.94 -33.85 9.32
N PHE A 39 -28.82 -33.52 8.04
CA PHE A 39 -29.68 -34.01 6.96
C PHE A 39 -29.04 -35.17 6.20
N VAL A 40 -27.73 -35.10 5.97
CA VAL A 40 -26.93 -36.11 5.24
C VAL A 40 -25.75 -36.55 6.13
N PRO A 41 -25.95 -37.55 7.01
CA PRO A 41 -24.98 -37.90 8.05
C PRO A 41 -23.65 -38.43 7.53
N LYS A 42 -23.64 -39.09 6.37
CA LYS A 42 -22.42 -39.64 5.77
C LYS A 42 -21.65 -38.55 5.04
N TYR A 43 -20.40 -38.34 5.42
CA TYR A 43 -19.52 -37.32 4.84
C TYR A 43 -19.36 -37.45 3.32
N GLY A 44 -19.16 -38.68 2.81
CA GLY A 44 -19.02 -38.90 1.36
C GLY A 44 -20.27 -38.52 0.55
N ASP A 45 -21.47 -38.69 1.12
CA ASP A 45 -22.72 -38.31 0.46
C ASP A 45 -22.94 -36.79 0.51
N ARG A 46 -22.42 -36.09 1.53
CA ARG A 46 -22.40 -34.61 1.56
C ARG A 46 -21.55 -34.04 0.44
N ILE A 47 -20.34 -34.56 0.25
CA ILE A 47 -19.46 -34.13 -0.85
C ILE A 47 -20.13 -34.40 -2.21
N ALA A 48 -20.72 -35.58 -2.38
CA ALA A 48 -21.44 -35.93 -3.61
C ALA A 48 -22.65 -35.00 -3.86
N LEU A 49 -23.39 -34.64 -2.81
CA LEU A 49 -24.51 -33.70 -2.89
C LEU A 49 -24.04 -32.30 -3.27
N MET A 50 -22.98 -31.78 -2.64
CA MET A 50 -22.43 -30.46 -2.99
C MET A 50 -21.98 -30.43 -4.45
N GLN A 51 -21.33 -31.49 -4.93
CA GLN A 51 -20.88 -31.56 -6.32
C GLN A 51 -22.05 -31.66 -7.30
N TYR A 52 -23.11 -32.42 -6.95
CA TYR A 52 -24.35 -32.49 -7.73
C TYR A 52 -25.03 -31.11 -7.83
N CYS A 53 -25.09 -30.36 -6.72
CA CYS A 53 -25.71 -29.03 -6.71
C CYS A 53 -24.93 -28.01 -7.55
N LYS A 54 -23.59 -28.03 -7.48
CA LYS A 54 -22.73 -27.20 -8.35
C LYS A 54 -22.97 -27.52 -9.84
N ALA A 55 -23.04 -28.79 -10.21
CA ALA A 55 -23.29 -29.20 -11.58
C ALA A 55 -24.68 -28.80 -12.10
N GLN A 56 -25.72 -28.81 -11.24
CA GLN A 56 -27.05 -28.33 -11.61
C GLN A 56 -27.07 -26.82 -11.88
N LEU A 57 -26.39 -26.02 -11.07
CA LEU A 57 -26.23 -24.57 -11.25
C LEU A 57 -25.54 -24.22 -12.57
N ASP A 58 -24.44 -24.93 -12.88
CA ASP A 58 -23.72 -24.73 -14.14
C ASP A 58 -24.56 -25.12 -15.36
N SER A 59 -25.36 -26.18 -15.27
CA SER A 59 -26.27 -26.59 -16.34
C SER A 59 -27.44 -25.60 -16.53
N THR A 60 -27.91 -24.96 -15.46
CA THR A 60 -29.02 -24.00 -15.49
C THR A 60 -28.58 -22.70 -16.16
N ARG A 61 -27.35 -22.24 -15.90
CA ARG A 61 -26.68 -21.16 -16.65
C ARG A 61 -26.52 -21.48 -18.14
N LEU A 62 -26.11 -22.71 -18.48
CA LEU A 62 -25.93 -23.12 -19.87
C LEU A 62 -27.26 -23.26 -20.64
N MET A 63 -28.35 -23.61 -19.93
CA MET A 63 -29.70 -23.71 -20.50
C MET A 63 -30.37 -22.34 -20.69
N THR A 64 -30.13 -21.36 -19.79
CA THR A 64 -30.61 -19.98 -20.00
C THR A 64 -29.96 -19.35 -21.22
N ASP A 65 -28.66 -19.57 -21.43
CA ASP A 65 -27.93 -19.04 -22.60
C ASP A 65 -28.42 -19.66 -23.93
N LYS A 66 -28.74 -20.97 -23.92
CA LYS A 66 -29.33 -21.65 -25.09
C LYS A 66 -30.78 -21.23 -25.34
N LYS A 67 -31.57 -20.98 -24.29
CA LYS A 67 -32.97 -20.55 -24.40
C LYS A 67 -33.06 -19.09 -24.86
N GLU A 68 -32.15 -18.22 -24.40
CA GLU A 68 -31.98 -16.87 -24.94
C GLU A 68 -31.50 -16.92 -26.39
N SER A 69 -30.54 -17.77 -26.75
CA SER A 69 -30.08 -17.95 -28.14
C SER A 69 -31.20 -18.44 -29.09
N LEU A 70 -32.09 -19.33 -28.62
CA LEU A 70 -33.24 -19.83 -29.39
C LEU A 70 -34.38 -18.81 -29.47
N LEU A 71 -34.66 -18.07 -28.39
CA LEU A 71 -35.63 -16.97 -28.39
C LEU A 71 -35.13 -15.80 -29.25
N GLU A 72 -33.83 -15.52 -29.25
CA GLU A 72 -33.17 -14.55 -30.13
C GLU A 72 -33.32 -14.98 -31.59
N SER A 73 -33.15 -16.28 -31.87
CA SER A 73 -33.36 -16.89 -33.21
C SER A 73 -34.83 -16.88 -33.67
N LEU A 74 -35.78 -17.06 -32.75
CA LEU A 74 -37.23 -17.00 -33.04
C LEU A 74 -37.72 -15.55 -33.21
N ARG A 75 -37.26 -14.61 -32.38
CA ARG A 75 -37.53 -13.16 -32.49
C ARG A 75 -36.96 -12.59 -33.78
N GLN A 76 -35.79 -13.09 -34.17
CA GLN A 76 -35.21 -12.88 -35.47
C GLN A 76 -36.16 -13.40 -36.57
N LYS A 77 -36.75 -14.59 -36.47
CA LYS A 77 -37.68 -15.15 -37.50
C LYS A 77 -39.03 -14.45 -37.59
N LEU A 78 -39.57 -13.92 -36.49
CA LEU A 78 -40.82 -13.14 -36.49
C LEU A 78 -40.67 -11.74 -37.11
N LYS A 79 -39.45 -11.18 -37.23
CA LYS A 79 -39.21 -9.82 -37.78
C LYS A 79 -38.75 -9.78 -39.25
N GLY A 80 -39.05 -10.80 -40.06
CA GLY A 80 -38.83 -10.75 -41.51
C GLY A 80 -39.92 -11.51 -42.28
N GLY A 81 -40.96 -10.80 -42.74
CA GLY A 81 -42.03 -11.36 -43.59
C GLY A 81 -41.55 -11.64 -45.03
N GLY A 82 -41.98 -12.79 -45.59
CA GLY A 82 -41.74 -13.21 -46.98
C GLY A 82 -42.57 -12.41 -48.00
N ASN A 83 -42.29 -12.38 -49.31
CA ASN A 83 -41.72 -13.41 -50.19
C ASN A 83 -40.99 -12.72 -51.37
N SER A 84 -39.79 -13.09 -51.80
CA SER A 84 -39.34 -14.44 -52.17
C SER A 84 -37.83 -14.61 -51.88
N SER A 85 -37.53 -15.60 -51.04
CA SER A 85 -36.22 -15.98 -50.45
C SER A 85 -35.53 -14.91 -49.56
N PRO A 86 -35.45 -15.07 -48.23
CA PRO A 86 -35.58 -13.97 -47.27
C PRO A 86 -34.23 -13.35 -46.86
N LYS A 87 -34.06 -12.05 -47.11
CA LYS A 87 -32.92 -11.24 -46.60
C LYS A 87 -33.47 -10.13 -45.69
N ARG A 88 -33.24 -10.28 -44.39
CA ARG A 88 -33.80 -9.44 -43.31
C ARG A 88 -33.38 -7.98 -43.38
N CYS A 89 -34.38 -7.11 -43.22
CA CYS A 89 -34.22 -5.68 -42.90
C CYS A 89 -33.83 -5.49 -41.43
N LYS A 90 -32.92 -4.54 -41.20
CA LYS A 90 -32.40 -4.10 -39.90
C LYS A 90 -33.45 -3.25 -39.17
N GLY A 91 -33.80 -3.61 -37.93
CA GLY A 91 -34.46 -2.71 -36.97
C GLY A 91 -33.41 -1.96 -36.15
N HIS A 92 -33.70 -0.70 -35.78
CA HIS A 92 -32.83 0.17 -35.00
C HIS A 92 -32.45 -0.42 -33.63
N PRO A 93 -31.20 -0.24 -33.17
CA PRO A 93 -30.73 -0.69 -31.86
C PRO A 93 -31.24 0.22 -30.74
N GLN A 94 -31.68 -0.34 -29.61
CA GLN A 94 -31.94 0.42 -28.38
C GLN A 94 -30.63 1.01 -27.85
N ASP A 95 -30.64 2.31 -27.64
CA ASP A 95 -29.49 3.14 -27.30
C ASP A 95 -29.22 3.04 -25.80
N VAL A 96 -28.32 2.13 -25.40
CA VAL A 96 -27.94 1.89 -24.00
C VAL A 96 -26.80 2.81 -23.55
N LYS A 97 -26.86 3.30 -22.31
CA LYS A 97 -25.84 4.16 -21.70
C LYS A 97 -25.23 3.51 -20.47
N GLN A 98 -23.94 3.76 -20.26
CA GLN A 98 -23.23 3.29 -19.09
C GLN A 98 -23.28 4.36 -18.00
N ILE A 99 -23.81 3.98 -16.84
CA ILE A 99 -23.92 4.83 -15.64
C ILE A 99 -23.08 4.24 -14.51
N GLU A 100 -22.86 5.05 -13.48
CA GLU A 100 -22.24 4.61 -12.23
C GLU A 100 -23.23 4.68 -11.08
N VAL A 101 -23.20 3.67 -10.21
CA VAL A 101 -24.03 3.64 -9.00
C VAL A 101 -23.13 3.32 -7.81
N GLY A 102 -23.17 4.14 -6.76
CA GLY A 102 -22.55 3.87 -5.46
C GLY A 102 -23.60 3.60 -4.38
N TRP A 103 -23.14 3.36 -3.16
CA TRP A 103 -24.00 3.16 -2.00
C TRP A 103 -23.66 4.15 -0.88
N LEU A 104 -24.68 4.87 -0.41
CA LEU A 104 -24.69 5.75 0.75
C LEU A 104 -25.55 5.11 1.85
N CYS A 105 -25.04 5.03 3.07
CA CYS A 105 -25.78 4.50 4.21
C CYS A 105 -25.72 5.48 5.38
N HIS A 106 -26.85 5.67 6.04
CA HIS A 106 -27.00 6.51 7.22
C HIS A 106 -26.87 5.64 8.48
N MET A 107 -25.81 5.80 9.27
CA MET A 107 -25.52 4.92 10.43
C MET A 107 -25.59 5.58 11.80
N ASN A 108 -25.63 6.92 11.92
CA ASN A 108 -25.53 7.61 13.22
C ASN A 108 -26.56 8.76 13.36
N LEU A 109 -26.81 9.20 14.60
CA LEU A 109 -27.77 10.26 15.00
C LEU A 109 -27.38 11.69 14.54
N ASP A 110 -26.26 11.85 13.85
CA ASP A 110 -25.72 13.10 13.30
C ASP A 110 -26.35 13.50 11.95
N GLY A 111 -27.25 12.68 11.40
CA GLY A 111 -28.14 13.05 10.29
C GLY A 111 -27.51 12.97 8.89
N LYS A 112 -26.29 12.43 8.74
CA LYS A 112 -25.51 12.48 7.48
C LYS A 112 -25.34 11.11 6.82
N TYR A 113 -25.58 11.05 5.51
CA TYR A 113 -25.30 9.87 4.68
C TYR A 113 -23.78 9.70 4.47
N LYS A 114 -23.24 8.53 4.80
CA LYS A 114 -21.83 8.18 4.56
C LYS A 114 -21.71 7.16 3.44
N GLN A 115 -20.72 7.31 2.55
CA GLN A 115 -20.51 6.38 1.46
C GLN A 115 -19.95 5.05 1.96
N VAL A 116 -20.62 3.95 1.62
CA VAL A 116 -20.13 2.61 1.90
C VAL A 116 -19.03 2.28 0.89
N ARG A 117 -17.81 2.07 1.39
CA ARG A 117 -16.63 1.75 0.56
C ARG A 117 -16.66 0.29 0.12
N GLU A 118 -15.85 -0.04 -0.89
CA GLU A 118 -15.82 -1.36 -1.52
C GLU A 118 -15.51 -2.51 -0.54
N LYS A 119 -14.56 -2.30 0.39
CA LYS A 119 -14.26 -3.25 1.46
C LYS A 119 -15.47 -3.55 2.35
N GLY A 120 -16.35 -2.56 2.52
CA GLY A 120 -17.60 -2.68 3.26
C GLY A 120 -18.78 -3.11 2.40
N GLY A 121 -18.59 -3.75 1.24
CA GLY A 121 -19.67 -4.21 0.37
C GLY A 121 -20.28 -3.14 -0.56
N GLY A 122 -19.86 -1.88 -0.43
CA GLY A 122 -20.27 -0.77 -1.29
C GLY A 122 -19.30 -0.54 -2.47
N GLY A 123 -18.89 0.72 -2.67
CA GLY A 123 -18.07 1.13 -3.81
C GLY A 123 -18.89 1.52 -5.04
N THR A 124 -18.25 2.13 -6.04
CA THR A 124 -18.92 2.57 -7.27
C THR A 124 -18.89 1.46 -8.32
N ARG A 125 -20.07 1.01 -8.76
CA ARG A 125 -20.24 -0.02 -9.80
C ARG A 125 -20.67 0.62 -11.11
N LYS A 126 -20.12 0.13 -12.22
CA LYS A 126 -20.51 0.55 -13.58
C LYS A 126 -21.59 -0.40 -14.09
N MET A 127 -22.71 0.14 -14.57
CA MET A 127 -23.78 -0.67 -15.16
C MET A 127 -24.33 -0.03 -16.43
N LYS A 128 -24.83 -0.84 -17.36
CA LYS A 128 -25.46 -0.38 -18.60
C LYS A 128 -26.97 -0.39 -18.43
N VAL A 129 -27.60 0.74 -18.71
CA VAL A 129 -29.05 0.93 -18.63
C VAL A 129 -29.58 1.48 -19.96
N PRO A 130 -30.83 1.17 -20.34
CA PRO A 130 -31.52 1.89 -21.41
C PRO A 130 -31.57 3.39 -21.11
N LYS A 131 -31.53 4.23 -22.14
CA LYS A 131 -31.68 5.68 -22.00
C LYS A 131 -33.05 6.07 -21.40
N GLU A 132 -34.06 5.25 -21.59
CA GLU A 132 -35.41 5.43 -21.08
C GLU A 132 -35.59 4.89 -19.65
N ALA A 133 -34.53 4.37 -19.02
CA ALA A 133 -34.59 3.87 -17.65
C ALA A 133 -34.95 5.01 -16.68
N ASN A 134 -35.88 4.74 -15.78
CA ASN A 134 -36.33 5.65 -14.73
C ASN A 134 -35.73 5.26 -13.36
N LYS A 135 -36.06 6.03 -12.32
CA LYS A 135 -35.56 5.84 -10.95
C LYS A 135 -35.75 4.40 -10.44
N ASP A 136 -36.94 3.83 -10.59
CA ASP A 136 -37.27 2.49 -10.06
C ASP A 136 -36.46 1.38 -10.74
N PHE A 137 -36.20 1.52 -12.05
CA PHE A 137 -35.35 0.60 -12.79
C PHE A 137 -33.91 0.63 -12.28
N ILE A 138 -33.36 1.83 -12.03
CA ILE A 138 -32.01 2.00 -11.50
C ILE A 138 -31.92 1.51 -10.06
N LEU A 139 -32.92 1.80 -9.22
CA LEU A 139 -33.00 1.32 -7.84
C LEU A 139 -32.99 -0.20 -7.77
N THR A 140 -33.84 -0.86 -8.56
CA THR A 140 -33.90 -2.33 -8.61
C THR A 140 -32.52 -2.92 -8.94
N LYS A 141 -31.83 -2.34 -9.93
CA LYS A 141 -30.49 -2.79 -10.31
C LYS A 141 -29.42 -2.46 -9.27
N ALA A 142 -29.56 -1.34 -8.55
CA ALA A 142 -28.67 -0.99 -7.46
C ALA A 142 -28.83 -1.95 -6.28
N LEU A 143 -30.07 -2.36 -5.95
CA LEU A 143 -30.35 -3.36 -4.93
C LEU A 143 -29.76 -4.73 -5.30
N ASP A 144 -29.90 -5.17 -6.56
CA ASP A 144 -29.25 -6.41 -7.05
C ASP A 144 -27.72 -6.37 -6.81
N LEU A 145 -27.10 -5.19 -6.89
CA LEU A 145 -25.66 -4.99 -6.77
C LEU A 145 -25.18 -4.87 -5.31
N PHE A 146 -25.93 -4.19 -4.44
CA PHE A 146 -25.51 -3.88 -3.07
C PHE A 146 -26.21 -4.71 -1.98
N PHE A 147 -27.37 -5.29 -2.30
CA PHE A 147 -28.13 -6.21 -1.45
C PHE A 147 -28.41 -7.52 -2.22
N PRO A 148 -27.38 -8.26 -2.67
CA PRO A 148 -27.59 -9.54 -3.35
C PRO A 148 -28.37 -10.49 -2.43
N ASN A 149 -29.49 -11.03 -2.92
CA ASN A 149 -30.43 -11.84 -2.14
C ASN A 149 -31.06 -11.11 -0.93
N GLY A 150 -31.14 -9.78 -0.96
CA GLY A 150 -31.76 -8.97 0.10
C GLY A 150 -30.86 -8.67 1.31
N HIS A 151 -29.59 -9.09 1.28
CA HIS A 151 -28.65 -8.88 2.38
C HIS A 151 -27.43 -8.08 1.93
N SER A 152 -26.97 -7.19 2.80
CA SER A 152 -25.71 -6.47 2.64
C SER A 152 -24.78 -6.70 3.83
N SER A 153 -23.55 -6.23 3.73
CA SER A 153 -22.58 -6.12 4.83
C SER A 153 -23.08 -5.28 6.02
N LYS A 154 -24.16 -4.51 5.85
CA LYS A 154 -24.75 -3.65 6.87
C LYS A 154 -26.09 -4.16 7.40
N GLY A 155 -26.59 -5.29 6.87
CA GLY A 155 -27.80 -5.94 7.36
C GLY A 155 -28.79 -6.26 6.25
N ASP A 156 -29.96 -6.73 6.69
CA ASP A 156 -31.08 -7.09 5.83
C ASP A 156 -31.76 -5.84 5.25
N LEU A 157 -32.14 -5.88 3.97
CA LEU A 157 -32.87 -4.81 3.30
C LEU A 157 -34.15 -4.43 4.03
N SER A 158 -34.81 -5.35 4.74
CA SER A 158 -36.03 -5.08 5.51
C SER A 158 -35.84 -4.08 6.65
N LYS A 159 -34.59 -3.79 7.03
CA LYS A 159 -34.23 -2.83 8.09
C LYS A 159 -33.97 -1.42 7.55
N PHE A 160 -34.10 -1.20 6.25
CA PHE A 160 -33.71 0.06 5.62
C PHE A 160 -34.83 0.66 4.77
N ASP A 161 -35.06 1.96 4.95
CA ASP A 161 -35.70 2.81 3.96
C ASP A 161 -34.70 3.12 2.84
N ILE A 162 -35.15 3.01 1.59
CA ILE A 162 -34.28 3.14 0.42
C ILE A 162 -34.69 4.31 -0.49
N ASN A 163 -33.69 4.97 -1.07
CA ASN A 163 -33.88 6.03 -2.06
C ASN A 163 -32.74 6.07 -3.08
N LEU A 164 -32.87 6.89 -4.13
CA LEU A 164 -31.83 7.10 -5.15
C LEU A 164 -31.47 8.57 -5.21
N PHE A 165 -30.19 8.86 -4.99
CA PHE A 165 -29.64 10.21 -5.07
C PHE A 165 -28.75 10.38 -6.29
N ASP A 166 -28.64 11.60 -6.78
CA ASP A 166 -27.68 11.99 -7.82
C ASP A 166 -26.28 12.28 -7.23
N PHE A 167 -25.36 12.71 -8.09
CA PHE A 167 -23.98 12.99 -7.68
C PHE A 167 -23.82 14.17 -6.70
N GLN A 168 -24.86 14.99 -6.54
CA GLN A 168 -24.91 16.13 -5.60
C GLN A 168 -25.68 15.80 -4.32
N ASN A 169 -26.09 14.54 -4.14
CA ASN A 169 -26.94 14.05 -3.05
C ASN A 169 -28.39 14.59 -3.07
N HIS A 170 -28.90 15.00 -4.23
CA HIS A 170 -30.31 15.31 -4.38
C HIS A 170 -31.11 14.07 -4.75
N GLU A 171 -32.34 13.98 -4.26
CA GLU A 171 -33.25 12.89 -4.64
C GLU A 171 -33.57 12.95 -6.14
N VAL A 172 -33.38 11.81 -6.81
CA VAL A 172 -33.75 11.66 -8.22
C VAL A 172 -35.27 11.63 -8.32
N ASP A 173 -35.81 12.42 -9.23
CA ASP A 173 -37.24 12.47 -9.50
C ASP A 173 -37.74 11.16 -10.14
N LYS A 174 -38.93 10.70 -9.74
CA LYS A 174 -39.49 9.41 -10.16
C LYS A 174 -39.81 9.36 -11.65
N ASP A 175 -40.21 10.50 -12.20
CA ASP A 175 -40.67 10.61 -13.59
C ASP A 175 -39.54 10.92 -14.58
N SER A 176 -38.32 11.16 -14.09
CA SER A 176 -37.15 11.47 -14.93
C SER A 176 -36.49 10.22 -15.51
N THR A 177 -36.15 10.27 -16.79
CA THR A 177 -35.38 9.22 -17.48
C THR A 177 -33.88 9.52 -17.56
N VAL A 178 -33.06 8.49 -17.76
CA VAL A 178 -31.60 8.64 -17.97
C VAL A 178 -31.26 9.56 -19.14
N ALA A 179 -32.07 9.57 -20.20
CA ALA A 179 -31.91 10.45 -21.36
C ALA A 179 -32.10 11.93 -20.97
N GLU A 180 -33.20 12.23 -20.29
CA GLU A 180 -33.54 13.59 -19.83
C GLU A 180 -32.53 14.09 -18.80
N LEU A 181 -32.06 13.22 -17.90
CA LEU A 181 -31.03 13.55 -16.93
C LEU A 181 -29.68 13.84 -17.60
N LEU A 182 -29.29 13.10 -18.65
CA LEU A 182 -28.09 13.38 -19.44
C LEU A 182 -28.20 14.73 -20.17
N GLU A 183 -29.35 15.04 -20.76
CA GLU A 183 -29.60 16.30 -21.47
C GLU A 183 -29.62 17.49 -20.52
N LYS A 184 -30.29 17.36 -19.38
CA LYS A 184 -30.43 18.42 -18.36
C LYS A 184 -29.11 18.72 -17.64
N THR A 185 -28.29 17.71 -17.39
CA THR A 185 -27.01 17.89 -16.67
C THR A 185 -25.83 18.17 -17.61
N GLY A 186 -25.95 17.86 -18.91
CA GLY A 186 -24.87 17.99 -19.89
C GLY A 186 -23.68 17.04 -19.64
N LEU A 187 -23.80 16.09 -18.70
CA LEU A 187 -22.74 15.17 -18.35
C LEU A 187 -22.61 14.06 -19.40
N SER A 188 -21.37 13.69 -19.70
CA SER A 188 -21.09 12.52 -20.57
C SER A 188 -21.41 11.19 -19.89
N LYS A 189 -21.60 11.22 -18.56
CA LYS A 189 -21.82 10.06 -17.70
C LYS A 189 -22.55 10.45 -16.42
N LEU A 190 -23.64 9.74 -16.09
CA LEU A 190 -24.39 9.96 -14.85
C LEU A 190 -23.85 9.07 -13.74
N ARG A 191 -23.81 9.63 -12.52
CA ARG A 191 -23.53 8.91 -11.28
C ARG A 191 -24.70 9.06 -10.32
N PHE A 192 -25.14 7.93 -9.79
CA PHE A 192 -26.20 7.82 -8.79
C PHE A 192 -25.68 7.16 -7.52
N TYR A 193 -26.43 7.29 -6.44
CA TYR A 193 -26.19 6.59 -5.19
C TYR A 193 -27.48 5.96 -4.68
N LEU A 194 -27.45 4.65 -4.41
CA LEU A 194 -28.43 4.02 -3.56
C LEU A 194 -28.25 4.59 -2.15
N ALA A 195 -29.27 5.23 -1.59
CA ALA A 195 -29.25 5.77 -0.24
C ALA A 195 -30.09 4.87 0.67
N THR A 196 -29.51 4.37 1.75
CA THR A 196 -30.20 3.52 2.74
C THR A 196 -30.19 4.17 4.12
N ARG A 197 -31.33 4.15 4.80
CA ARG A 197 -31.49 4.67 6.17
C ARG A 197 -32.16 3.62 7.04
N GLU A 198 -31.57 3.31 8.19
CA GLU A 198 -32.12 2.30 9.09
C GLU A 198 -33.47 2.73 9.65
N THR A 199 -34.45 1.84 9.61
CA THR A 199 -35.80 2.05 10.12
C THR A 199 -35.78 1.82 11.63
N VAL A 200 -35.87 2.88 12.42
CA VAL A 200 -35.90 2.77 13.90
C VAL A 200 -37.24 2.15 14.30
N VAL A 201 -37.20 0.94 14.87
CA VAL A 201 -38.35 0.35 15.56
C VAL A 201 -38.19 0.73 17.03
N GLU A 202 -38.98 1.68 17.51
CA GLU A 202 -39.03 2.01 18.94
C GLU A 202 -39.60 0.81 19.71
N THR A 203 -38.71 0.01 20.33
CA THR A 203 -39.09 -0.93 21.37
C THR A 203 -39.05 -0.22 22.72
N VAL A 204 -40.11 -0.41 23.50
CA VAL A 204 -40.50 0.35 24.70
C VAL A 204 -39.61 0.05 25.94
N GLU A 205 -38.37 -0.39 25.74
CA GLU A 205 -37.53 -0.95 26.82
C GLU A 205 -36.33 -0.08 27.23
N ASP A 206 -35.96 0.96 26.47
CA ASP A 206 -34.78 1.79 26.78
C ASP A 206 -35.06 3.07 27.61
N VAL A 207 -36.22 3.17 28.28
CA VAL A 207 -36.57 4.36 29.10
C VAL A 207 -36.34 4.14 30.61
N VAL A 208 -35.82 2.99 31.06
CA VAL A 208 -35.69 2.70 32.50
C VAL A 208 -34.36 2.05 32.88
N GLU A 209 -33.29 2.85 32.92
CA GLU A 209 -32.09 2.68 33.77
C GLU A 209 -31.17 3.86 33.42
N ILE A 210 -31.25 5.01 34.07
CA ILE A 210 -30.61 5.28 35.37
C ILE A 210 -31.32 6.52 35.92
N LEU A 211 -32.18 6.34 36.91
CA LEU A 211 -32.61 7.27 37.97
C LEU A 211 -33.63 6.42 38.76
N GLU A 212 -33.51 6.07 40.05
CA GLU A 212 -33.01 6.73 41.26
C GLU A 212 -32.77 5.60 42.33
N PRO A 213 -32.79 5.76 43.68
CA PRO A 213 -32.84 6.98 44.53
C PRO A 213 -32.01 6.94 45.83
N ASP A 214 -31.80 8.12 46.41
CA ASP A 214 -32.13 8.29 47.82
C ASP A 214 -32.89 9.62 48.00
N HIS A 215 -34.19 9.44 48.21
CA HIS A 215 -35.25 10.40 48.55
C HIS A 215 -35.15 10.77 50.05
N PRO A 216 -35.95 11.70 50.66
CA PRO A 216 -37.39 11.85 50.42
C PRO A 216 -38.00 13.29 50.48
N THR A 217 -38.98 13.49 49.57
CA THR A 217 -40.29 14.19 49.67
C THR A 217 -40.40 15.59 50.33
N ILE A 218 -41.22 16.51 49.80
CA ILE A 218 -42.69 16.48 49.86
C ILE A 218 -43.35 17.31 48.71
N ASN A 219 -44.24 16.61 47.98
CA ASN A 219 -45.53 16.95 47.34
C ASN A 219 -45.96 18.40 46.98
N GLU A 220 -46.18 18.59 45.65
CA GLU A 220 -47.40 19.06 44.93
C GLU A 220 -47.99 20.50 45.14
N PRO A 221 -48.81 21.04 44.20
CA PRO A 221 -48.96 20.77 42.75
C PRO A 221 -49.09 22.01 41.80
N VAL A 222 -48.78 21.77 40.51
CA VAL A 222 -49.44 22.19 39.22
C VAL A 222 -49.99 23.62 39.03
N ASP A 223 -49.53 24.35 37.99
CA ASP A 223 -50.33 24.66 36.77
C ASP A 223 -49.54 25.35 35.63
N THR A 224 -50.19 25.34 34.46
CA THR A 224 -49.85 25.35 33.04
C THR A 224 -49.33 26.65 32.33
N ASN A 225 -48.70 26.40 31.15
CA ASN A 225 -48.84 27.12 29.84
C ASN A 225 -47.67 27.93 29.23
N LYS A 226 -47.30 27.48 28.00
CA LYS A 226 -47.02 28.19 26.74
C LYS A 226 -46.05 29.41 26.69
N GLY A 227 -44.98 29.23 25.89
CA GLY A 227 -44.84 29.96 24.61
C GLY A 227 -43.92 31.17 24.51
N THR A 228 -42.85 31.01 23.73
CA THR A 228 -42.27 31.93 22.72
C THR A 228 -41.58 33.26 23.11
N LEU A 229 -40.47 33.49 22.39
CA LEU A 229 -39.87 34.76 21.93
C LEU A 229 -38.96 35.59 22.88
N ASP A 230 -37.67 35.54 22.56
CA ASP A 230 -36.65 36.60 22.52
C ASP A 230 -36.93 37.99 23.16
N THR A 231 -36.02 38.34 24.09
CA THR A 231 -35.36 39.65 24.39
C THR A 231 -35.90 40.62 25.46
N ILE A 232 -34.95 41.13 26.28
CA ILE A 232 -34.88 42.36 27.13
C ILE A 232 -35.74 42.29 28.43
N VAL A 233 -35.36 42.72 29.66
CA VAL A 233 -34.60 43.87 30.16
C VAL A 233 -34.19 43.69 31.64
N GLU A 234 -33.11 44.38 32.03
CA GLU A 234 -32.92 45.14 33.29
C GLU A 234 -32.66 44.42 34.62
N TYR A 235 -31.49 44.72 35.21
CA TYR A 235 -31.46 45.73 36.28
C TYR A 235 -30.18 46.57 36.20
N THR A 236 -30.38 47.89 36.14
CA THR A 236 -29.38 48.96 36.08
C THR A 236 -28.97 49.40 37.49
N LEU A 237 -27.77 50.01 37.60
CA LEU A 237 -27.36 51.24 38.34
C LEU A 237 -25.86 51.10 38.71
N GLN A 238 -24.90 52.02 38.46
CA GLN A 238 -24.84 53.45 38.06
C GLN A 238 -23.39 53.74 37.58
N GLN A 239 -23.14 54.28 36.37
CA GLN A 239 -22.96 55.70 35.93
C GLN A 239 -21.53 56.34 36.08
N PHE A 240 -20.75 56.29 34.98
CA PHE A 240 -20.04 57.33 34.16
C PHE A 240 -19.62 58.71 34.73
N PRO A 241 -18.63 59.48 34.17
CA PRO A 241 -18.35 59.62 32.72
C PRO A 241 -16.89 59.91 32.22
N ASP A 242 -16.82 60.05 30.90
CA ASP A 242 -15.72 60.34 29.94
C ASP A 242 -15.00 61.71 30.07
N GLU A 243 -13.76 61.80 29.54
CA GLU A 243 -13.33 62.62 28.37
C GLU A 243 -11.84 63.07 28.38
N ASN A 244 -11.26 62.98 27.17
CA ASN A 244 -10.16 63.69 26.49
C ASN A 244 -9.20 64.73 27.17
N HIS A 245 -8.00 64.78 26.55
CA HIS A 245 -7.08 65.91 26.28
C HIS A 245 -5.75 66.09 27.08
N SER A 246 -4.65 65.86 26.33
CA SER A 246 -3.44 66.69 26.13
C SER A 246 -2.46 67.10 27.26
N ASN A 247 -1.18 66.78 26.97
CA ASN A 247 0.07 67.58 27.08
C ASN A 247 0.74 67.97 28.42
N GLU A 248 2.09 67.85 28.36
CA GLU A 248 3.14 68.62 29.07
C GLU A 248 3.32 68.34 30.59
N ASP A 249 4.50 68.29 31.22
CA ASP A 249 5.92 68.31 30.85
C ASP A 249 6.72 68.00 32.14
N VAL A 250 7.90 67.37 32.00
CA VAL A 250 9.17 67.61 32.75
C VAL A 250 9.20 67.51 34.29
N SER A 251 9.93 66.52 34.85
CA SER A 251 11.31 66.70 35.38
C SER A 251 11.84 65.52 36.22
N LEU A 252 12.95 64.94 35.73
CA LEU A 252 14.23 64.63 36.40
C LEU A 252 14.27 64.12 37.86
N VAL A 253 14.77 62.89 38.05
CA VAL A 253 15.96 62.62 38.90
C VAL A 253 16.83 61.54 38.24
N GLN A 254 18.06 61.92 37.95
CA GLN A 254 19.17 61.06 37.52
C GLN A 254 19.73 60.28 38.71
N LEU A 255 20.16 59.04 38.50
CA LEU A 255 21.43 58.54 39.00
C LEU A 255 22.06 57.61 37.94
N ASP A 256 23.20 58.07 37.45
CA ASP A 256 24.29 57.41 36.72
C ASP A 256 24.82 56.17 37.51
N ASN A 257 25.62 55.21 37.06
CA ASN A 257 26.41 54.93 35.86
C ASN A 257 26.94 53.48 36.05
N GLU A 258 27.07 52.68 34.99
CA GLU A 258 28.26 51.85 34.69
C GLU A 258 28.10 51.11 33.34
N GLU A 259 28.60 51.76 32.28
CA GLU A 259 29.59 51.26 31.29
C GLU A 259 30.03 49.76 31.43
N ILE A 260 30.18 48.91 30.40
CA ILE A 260 30.85 49.05 29.09
C ILE A 260 30.35 47.96 28.09
N ARG A 261 30.34 48.35 26.81
CA ARG A 261 30.25 47.54 25.56
C ARG A 261 31.02 46.22 25.54
N MET A 262 30.49 45.21 24.86
CA MET A 262 31.29 44.33 23.99
C MET A 262 30.50 43.73 22.84
N GLU A 263 31.22 43.50 21.76
CA GLU A 263 30.82 43.39 20.36
C GLU A 263 30.17 42.04 20.00
N SER A 264 29.42 42.07 18.89
CA SER A 264 28.97 40.92 18.12
C SER A 264 30.14 40.01 17.73
N VAL A 265 30.04 38.72 18.07
CA VAL A 265 30.92 37.66 17.54
C VAL A 265 30.07 36.62 16.83
N ASP A 266 30.41 36.46 15.56
CA ASP A 266 29.93 35.51 14.56
C ASP A 266 30.48 34.11 14.90
N VAL A 267 29.62 33.14 15.19
CA VAL A 267 30.02 31.75 15.48
C VAL A 267 29.64 30.87 14.28
N THR A 268 30.33 31.09 13.16
CA THR A 268 30.34 30.20 12.00
C THR A 268 31.73 30.07 11.38
N HIS A 269 32.79 30.01 12.20
CA HIS A 269 34.15 29.74 11.70
C HIS A 269 35.12 29.16 12.73
N SER A 270 34.75 28.06 13.41
CA SER A 270 35.71 27.38 14.30
C SER A 270 35.54 25.85 14.39
N LEU A 271 35.10 25.20 13.32
CA LEU A 271 35.19 23.72 13.20
C LEU A 271 35.79 23.22 11.86
N ASN A 272 36.26 24.13 11.00
CA ASN A 272 36.83 23.78 9.69
C ASN A 272 38.33 24.10 9.52
N PHE A 273 39.07 24.37 10.60
CA PHE A 273 40.49 24.77 10.50
C PHE A 273 41.51 23.83 11.16
N GLU A 274 41.09 22.77 11.87
CA GLU A 274 42.06 21.79 12.43
C GLU A 274 42.16 20.47 11.67
N PHE A 275 41.42 20.30 10.55
CA PHE A 275 41.44 19.05 9.77
C PHE A 275 42.36 19.10 8.53
N ASN A 276 42.79 20.30 8.10
CA ASN A 276 43.49 20.47 6.83
C ASN A 276 45.01 20.70 6.92
N GLU A 277 45.61 20.79 8.11
CA GLU A 277 47.09 20.84 8.25
C GLU A 277 47.76 19.48 8.49
N LEU A 278 46.99 18.40 8.71
CA LEU A 278 47.56 17.07 8.93
C LEU A 278 47.74 16.25 7.63
N VAL A 279 47.07 16.65 6.55
CA VAL A 279 47.07 15.90 5.27
C VAL A 279 48.26 16.25 4.36
N ASP A 280 48.88 17.41 4.55
CA ASP A 280 49.97 17.90 3.68
C ASP A 280 51.39 17.49 4.11
N SER A 281 51.54 16.60 5.11
CA SER A 281 52.86 16.19 5.65
C SER A 281 53.34 14.77 5.31
N ILE A 282 52.60 13.96 4.53
CA ILE A 282 52.96 12.55 4.27
C ILE A 282 53.10 12.19 2.77
N ILE A 283 53.20 13.17 1.86
CA ILE A 283 53.44 12.89 0.42
C ILE A 283 54.73 13.58 -0.06
N HIS A 284 55.89 13.04 0.32
CA HIS A 284 57.12 13.11 -0.49
C HIS A 284 58.21 12.17 0.03
N GLU A 285 58.35 10.98 -0.57
CA GLU A 285 59.58 10.53 -1.23
C GLU A 285 59.39 9.15 -1.88
N TYR A 286 59.56 9.13 -3.21
CA TYR A 286 59.67 7.94 -4.05
C TYR A 286 61.08 7.33 -3.94
N ASN A 287 61.20 6.00 -4.01
CA ASN A 287 61.78 5.29 -5.17
C ASN A 287 61.95 3.77 -4.91
N ASP A 288 61.35 2.98 -5.80
CA ASP A 288 61.52 1.53 -5.91
C ASP A 288 62.86 1.11 -6.53
N PRO A 289 63.27 -0.16 -6.34
CA PRO A 289 63.81 -0.95 -7.44
C PRO A 289 63.16 -2.36 -7.58
N PRO A 290 63.39 -3.08 -8.69
CA PRO A 290 62.41 -4.01 -9.29
C PRO A 290 62.73 -5.52 -9.16
N ILE A 291 61.81 -6.37 -9.71
CA ILE A 291 61.92 -7.80 -10.16
C ILE A 291 61.32 -8.82 -9.14
N ASN A 292 60.52 -9.89 -9.41
CA ASN A 292 60.06 -10.67 -10.59
C ASN A 292 58.71 -11.40 -10.29
N GLU A 293 58.10 -11.97 -11.35
CA GLU A 293 56.89 -12.82 -11.42
C GLU A 293 56.82 -14.07 -10.49
N GLU A 294 55.63 -14.37 -9.94
CA GLU A 294 54.86 -15.64 -10.07
C GLU A 294 53.63 -15.68 -9.10
N LEU A 295 52.69 -16.59 -9.36
CA LEU A 295 51.26 -16.54 -9.02
C LEU A 295 50.82 -16.97 -7.59
N THR A 296 49.99 -16.14 -6.93
CA THR A 296 48.85 -16.40 -5.98
C THR A 296 49.05 -17.18 -4.64
N PRO A 297 48.15 -17.05 -3.62
CA PRO A 297 47.38 -15.88 -3.14
C PRO A 297 47.29 -15.74 -1.57
N VAL A 298 46.71 -14.61 -1.15
CA VAL A 298 46.11 -14.23 0.17
C VAL A 298 47.06 -14.02 1.38
N SER A 299 47.22 -12.74 1.77
CA SER A 299 47.45 -12.35 3.17
C SER A 299 46.78 -11.01 3.47
N THR A 300 45.96 -11.00 4.50
CA THR A 300 45.22 -9.90 5.07
C THR A 300 46.14 -8.87 5.75
N LYS A 301 46.22 -7.67 5.19
CA LYS A 301 46.53 -6.43 5.92
C LYS A 301 45.66 -5.31 5.35
N GLY A 302 44.48 -5.13 5.93
CA GLY A 302 43.57 -4.06 5.57
C GLY A 302 44.12 -2.72 6.05
N CYS A 303 44.77 -1.98 5.16
CA CYS A 303 44.62 -0.53 5.17
C CYS A 303 43.12 -0.27 4.95
N GLU A 304 42.47 0.51 5.80
CA GLU A 304 41.09 0.93 5.53
C GLU A 304 41.08 1.58 4.13
N PRO A 305 40.21 1.13 3.21
CA PRO A 305 40.15 1.75 1.90
C PRO A 305 39.75 3.22 2.10
N TYR A 306 40.49 4.15 1.48
CA TYR A 306 40.12 5.57 1.39
C TYR A 306 38.81 5.80 0.61
N CYS A 307 38.11 4.75 0.19
CA CYS A 307 36.86 4.80 -0.57
C CYS A 307 35.72 4.12 0.18
N THR A 308 34.53 4.68 0.03
CA THR A 308 33.26 4.14 0.54
C THR A 308 32.53 3.37 -0.56
N ALA A 309 31.50 2.59 -0.21
CA ALA A 309 30.62 1.97 -1.22
C ALA A 309 29.96 3.03 -2.12
N VAL A 310 29.66 4.21 -1.58
CA VAL A 310 29.08 5.34 -2.33
C VAL A 310 30.05 5.85 -3.38
N ASP A 311 31.35 6.00 -3.05
CA ASP A 311 32.37 6.42 -4.01
C ASP A 311 32.47 5.46 -5.20
N ILE A 312 32.45 4.16 -4.92
CA ILE A 312 32.46 3.10 -5.95
C ILE A 312 31.21 3.20 -6.83
N LEU A 313 30.03 3.39 -6.23
CA LEU A 313 28.78 3.53 -6.99
C LEU A 313 28.77 4.81 -7.84
N LEU A 314 29.34 5.91 -7.36
CA LEU A 314 29.49 7.15 -8.13
C LEU A 314 30.38 6.92 -9.36
N ASP A 315 31.48 6.19 -9.21
CA ASP A 315 32.35 5.83 -10.34
C ASP A 315 31.62 4.97 -11.39
N LEU A 316 30.76 4.06 -10.95
CA LEU A 316 29.90 3.27 -11.84
C LEU A 316 28.82 4.14 -12.51
N GLN A 317 28.20 5.06 -11.76
CA GLN A 317 27.17 5.96 -12.27
C GLN A 317 27.71 6.92 -13.34
N ARG A 318 28.98 7.36 -13.25
CA ARG A 318 29.63 8.19 -14.28
C ARG A 318 29.69 7.53 -15.66
N LYS A 319 29.53 6.20 -15.74
CA LYS A 319 29.47 5.45 -17.01
C LYS A 319 28.10 5.57 -17.71
N ILE A 320 27.08 6.13 -17.06
CA ILE A 320 25.74 6.31 -17.65
C ILE A 320 25.77 7.36 -18.77
N CYS A 321 25.28 6.96 -19.94
CA CYS A 321 25.02 7.83 -21.08
C CYS A 321 23.63 8.45 -20.98
N TYR A 322 23.58 9.78 -20.93
CA TYR A 322 22.34 10.55 -20.81
C TYR A 322 21.71 10.91 -22.17
N ASP A 323 22.42 10.73 -23.28
CA ASP A 323 21.92 10.98 -24.64
C ASP A 323 20.99 9.88 -25.16
N LYS A 324 21.03 8.70 -24.53
CA LYS A 324 20.24 7.52 -24.90
C LYS A 324 19.46 7.05 -23.69
N ILE A 325 18.28 6.49 -23.95
CA ILE A 325 17.36 6.07 -22.90
C ILE A 325 16.91 4.62 -23.01
N ASN A 326 16.76 3.97 -21.86
CA ASN A 326 15.98 2.75 -21.71
C ASN A 326 14.55 3.11 -21.33
N LYS A 327 13.58 2.81 -22.20
CA LYS A 327 12.16 3.09 -21.93
C LYS A 327 11.52 1.98 -21.09
N PHE A 328 11.00 2.31 -19.92
CA PHE A 328 10.22 1.43 -19.06
C PHE A 328 8.76 1.88 -19.06
N ASN A 329 7.87 1.05 -19.60
CA ASN A 329 6.43 1.28 -19.52
C ASN A 329 5.88 0.38 -18.42
N ILE A 330 5.43 1.00 -17.34
CA ILE A 330 5.14 0.36 -16.08
C ILE A 330 3.63 0.38 -15.81
N PHE A 331 3.12 -0.76 -15.35
CA PHE A 331 1.82 -0.90 -14.72
C PHE A 331 2.08 -1.40 -13.29
N ARG A 332 1.67 -0.64 -12.26
CA ARG A 332 2.10 -0.92 -10.87
C ARG A 332 1.72 -2.33 -10.41
N SER A 333 0.55 -2.83 -10.78
CA SER A 333 0.10 -4.19 -10.42
C SER A 333 0.90 -5.31 -11.11
N ASP A 334 1.72 -4.99 -12.12
CA ASP A 334 2.56 -5.95 -12.85
C ASP A 334 3.99 -5.40 -13.05
N ILE A 335 4.51 -4.74 -11.99
CA ILE A 335 5.78 -4.00 -11.99
C ILE A 335 6.96 -4.85 -12.48
N PHE A 336 7.11 -6.07 -11.94
CA PHE A 336 8.25 -6.94 -12.24
C PHE A 336 8.26 -7.38 -13.71
N VAL A 337 7.14 -7.86 -14.23
CA VAL A 337 7.04 -8.29 -15.63
C VAL A 337 7.25 -7.10 -16.58
N CYS A 338 6.78 -5.91 -16.21
CA CYS A 338 7.04 -4.68 -16.98
C CYS A 338 8.54 -4.36 -17.06
N CYS A 339 9.26 -4.44 -15.95
CA CYS A 339 10.72 -4.26 -15.89
C CYS A 339 11.45 -5.32 -16.73
N VAL A 340 11.12 -6.60 -16.53
CA VAL A 340 11.69 -7.73 -17.30
C VAL A 340 11.51 -7.52 -18.80
N ARG A 341 10.30 -7.15 -19.24
CA ARG A 341 9.99 -6.87 -20.64
C ARG A 341 10.82 -5.72 -21.21
N ALA A 342 11.11 -4.69 -20.42
CA ALA A 342 11.92 -3.56 -20.85
C ALA A 342 13.41 -3.96 -20.98
N MET A 343 13.96 -4.65 -19.99
CA MET A 343 15.37 -5.05 -19.97
C MET A 343 15.72 -6.18 -20.96
N ARG A 344 14.72 -6.96 -21.40
CA ARG A 344 14.90 -8.00 -22.44
C ARG A 344 14.88 -7.48 -23.87
N ARG A 345 14.72 -6.18 -24.09
CA ARG A 345 14.76 -5.60 -25.44
C ARG A 345 16.17 -5.64 -25.98
N LYS A 346 16.30 -5.89 -27.29
CA LYS A 346 17.61 -5.89 -27.99
C LYS A 346 18.34 -4.54 -27.89
N THR A 347 17.61 -3.45 -27.71
CA THR A 347 18.15 -2.09 -27.59
C THR A 347 18.52 -1.71 -26.16
N PHE A 348 18.20 -2.57 -25.18
CA PHE A 348 18.50 -2.29 -23.78
C PHE A 348 20.01 -2.24 -23.57
N ASN A 349 20.48 -1.21 -22.86
CA ASN A 349 21.86 -1.11 -22.41
C ASN A 349 21.86 -0.64 -20.96
N PRO A 350 22.49 -1.36 -20.02
CA PRO A 350 22.42 -1.03 -18.60
C PRO A 350 23.02 0.33 -18.23
N PHE A 351 23.84 0.93 -19.10
CA PHE A 351 24.41 2.26 -18.94
C PHE A 351 23.64 3.36 -19.70
N PHE A 352 22.47 3.10 -20.28
CA PHE A 352 21.61 4.18 -20.81
C PHE A 352 20.67 4.68 -19.73
N LYS A 353 20.42 5.99 -19.71
CA LYS A 353 19.51 6.63 -18.76
C LYS A 353 18.16 5.90 -18.71
N THR A 354 17.70 5.57 -17.51
CA THR A 354 16.37 4.98 -17.30
C THR A 354 15.30 6.04 -17.53
N SER A 355 14.27 5.71 -18.32
CA SER A 355 13.13 6.57 -18.61
C SER A 355 11.83 5.83 -18.37
N VAL A 356 11.12 6.18 -17.29
CA VAL A 356 9.92 5.48 -16.82
C VAL A 356 8.64 6.23 -17.18
N LYS A 357 7.63 5.47 -17.62
CA LYS A 357 6.25 5.92 -17.81
C LYS A 357 5.28 4.95 -17.16
N PHE A 358 4.52 5.43 -16.18
CA PHE A 358 3.41 4.69 -15.58
C PHE A 358 2.14 4.77 -16.46
N SER A 359 1.38 3.67 -16.53
CA SER A 359 0.28 3.48 -17.48
C SER A 359 -1.11 3.40 -16.83
N ASP A 360 -1.16 3.35 -15.51
CA ASP A 360 -2.35 3.24 -14.65
C ASP A 360 -2.98 4.59 -14.28
N ILE A 361 -2.41 5.71 -14.73
CA ILE A 361 -2.92 7.06 -14.47
C ILE A 361 -3.64 7.57 -15.73
N GLU A 362 -4.98 7.66 -15.68
CA GLU A 362 -5.78 8.32 -16.72
C GLU A 362 -5.73 9.85 -16.51
N GLY A 363 -5.26 10.62 -17.51
CA GLY A 363 -5.40 12.07 -17.49
C GLY A 363 -4.15 12.91 -17.18
N THR A 364 -2.95 12.52 -17.60
CA THR A 364 -1.90 13.46 -18.06
C THR A 364 -0.89 12.68 -18.89
N THR A 365 -1.05 12.68 -20.21
CA THR A 365 -0.08 12.08 -21.13
C THR A 365 0.57 13.14 -21.99
N GLU A 366 1.21 14.13 -21.36
CA GLU A 366 2.18 14.99 -22.03
C GLU A 366 3.50 15.00 -21.26
N GLY A 367 4.46 14.20 -21.75
CA GLY A 367 5.84 14.65 -21.76
C GLY A 367 6.62 14.74 -20.45
N ALA A 368 6.33 13.97 -19.41
CA ALA A 368 7.34 13.75 -18.36
C ALA A 368 8.49 12.91 -18.95
N ILE A 369 9.43 13.58 -19.61
CA ILE A 369 10.77 13.05 -19.86
C ILE A 369 11.38 12.88 -18.47
N ASP A 370 11.75 11.65 -18.15
CA ASP A 370 12.26 11.26 -16.83
C ASP A 370 13.42 12.15 -16.38
N GLU A 371 13.23 12.91 -15.30
CA GLU A 371 14.30 13.62 -14.55
C GLU A 371 14.62 12.93 -13.21
N GLY A 372 14.14 11.69 -13.02
CA GLY A 372 14.55 10.78 -11.94
C GLY A 372 13.43 10.36 -10.98
N GLY A 373 12.34 11.12 -10.86
CA GLY A 373 11.23 10.81 -9.94
C GLY A 373 10.54 9.47 -10.26
N PRO A 374 10.00 9.30 -11.48
CA PRO A 374 9.41 8.04 -11.92
C PRO A 374 10.37 6.84 -11.88
N ALA A 375 11.66 7.05 -12.17
CA ALA A 375 12.69 6.02 -12.04
C ALA A 375 12.88 5.55 -10.59
N ARG A 376 13.00 6.49 -9.64
CA ARG A 376 13.10 6.17 -8.20
C ARG A 376 11.90 5.36 -7.71
N GLU A 377 10.69 5.78 -8.08
CA GLU A 377 9.48 5.05 -7.71
C GLU A 377 9.47 3.63 -8.30
N MET A 378 9.82 3.47 -9.58
CA MET A 378 9.90 2.15 -10.21
C MET A 378 10.87 1.24 -9.47
N PHE A 379 12.08 1.72 -9.15
CA PHE A 379 13.07 0.92 -8.43
C PHE A 379 12.61 0.54 -7.02
N ARG A 380 12.01 1.48 -6.29
CA ARG A 380 11.41 1.23 -4.98
C ARG A 380 10.33 0.14 -5.06
N LEU A 381 9.36 0.29 -5.97
CA LEU A 381 8.26 -0.66 -6.14
C LEU A 381 8.72 -2.06 -6.57
N VAL A 382 9.70 -2.15 -7.48
CA VAL A 382 10.19 -3.45 -7.93
C VAL A 382 11.05 -4.14 -6.88
N LEU A 383 11.80 -3.40 -6.05
CA LEU A 383 12.55 -3.99 -4.94
C LEU A 383 11.63 -4.50 -3.84
N LEU A 384 10.56 -3.76 -3.50
CA LEU A 384 9.50 -4.24 -2.61
C LEU A 384 8.83 -5.51 -3.18
N TYR A 385 8.50 -5.52 -4.47
CA TYR A 385 7.99 -6.74 -5.12
C TYR A 385 8.97 -7.91 -4.99
N LEU A 386 10.27 -7.67 -5.21
CA LEU A 386 11.28 -8.74 -5.14
C LEU A 386 11.36 -9.34 -3.74
N GLN A 387 11.36 -8.50 -2.70
CA GLN A 387 11.42 -8.94 -1.30
C GLN A 387 10.31 -9.96 -0.95
N ASP A 388 9.10 -9.75 -1.46
CA ASP A 388 7.93 -10.62 -1.20
C ASP A 388 7.61 -11.58 -2.35
N SER A 389 8.49 -11.66 -3.36
CA SER A 389 8.31 -12.56 -4.50
C SER A 389 8.67 -14.00 -4.15
N GLN A 390 8.23 -14.93 -5.00
CA GLN A 390 8.61 -16.35 -4.90
C GLN A 390 10.10 -16.63 -5.16
N LEU A 391 10.93 -15.61 -5.48
CA LEU A 391 12.38 -15.76 -5.66
C LEU A 391 13.13 -15.81 -4.33
N PHE A 392 12.50 -15.31 -3.27
CA PHE A 392 13.08 -15.15 -1.95
C PHE A 392 12.14 -15.75 -0.89
N VAL A 393 12.71 -16.27 0.20
CA VAL A 393 11.97 -16.80 1.36
C VAL A 393 12.61 -16.26 2.64
N GLY A 394 11.82 -16.12 3.69
CA GLY A 394 12.21 -15.57 4.99
C GLY A 394 11.20 -14.53 5.45
N GLU A 395 11.23 -14.20 6.73
CA GLU A 395 10.32 -13.19 7.31
C GLU A 395 10.81 -11.77 6.96
N LYS A 396 11.69 -11.20 7.78
CA LYS A 396 12.31 -9.88 7.56
C LYS A 396 13.51 -9.97 6.64
N LYS A 397 14.47 -10.83 6.98
CA LYS A 397 15.64 -11.13 6.15
C LYS A 397 15.36 -12.33 5.28
N LYS A 398 15.75 -12.22 4.02
CA LYS A 398 15.42 -13.17 2.97
C LYS A 398 16.66 -13.87 2.44
N TYR A 399 16.49 -15.13 2.10
CA TYR A 399 17.44 -15.96 1.35
C TYR A 399 16.80 -16.39 0.02
N ILE A 400 17.60 -16.91 -0.91
CA ILE A 400 17.09 -17.35 -2.22
C ILE A 400 16.30 -18.65 -2.07
N SER A 401 15.14 -18.72 -2.72
CA SER A 401 14.32 -19.92 -2.82
C SER A 401 14.68 -20.72 -4.08
N LEU A 402 14.32 -22.01 -4.13
CA LEU A 402 14.33 -22.78 -5.37
C LEU A 402 12.93 -22.80 -6.00
N ASN A 403 12.71 -21.97 -7.01
CA ASN A 403 11.48 -21.96 -7.81
C ASN A 403 11.79 -22.31 -9.27
N ASN A 404 11.38 -23.51 -9.70
CA ASN A 404 11.67 -24.01 -11.04
C ASN A 404 11.06 -23.15 -12.16
N ASN A 405 9.87 -22.58 -11.95
CA ASN A 405 9.26 -21.71 -12.96
C ASN A 405 10.09 -20.44 -13.13
N SER A 406 10.49 -19.81 -12.03
CA SER A 406 11.37 -18.64 -12.05
C SER A 406 12.73 -18.94 -12.66
N LEU A 407 13.32 -20.10 -12.35
CA LEU A 407 14.61 -20.54 -12.90
C LEU A 407 14.53 -20.68 -14.43
N ASN A 408 13.49 -21.36 -14.92
CA ASN A 408 13.24 -21.56 -16.35
C ASN A 408 12.96 -20.24 -17.09
N GLN A 409 12.27 -19.31 -16.44
CA GLN A 409 12.00 -17.99 -16.99
C GLN A 409 13.18 -17.04 -16.87
N ASN A 410 14.32 -17.47 -16.31
CA ASN A 410 15.50 -16.65 -16.05
C ASN A 410 15.24 -15.45 -15.12
N TYR A 411 14.31 -15.59 -14.16
CA TYR A 411 13.90 -14.49 -13.27
C TYR A 411 14.90 -14.18 -12.16
N TYR A 412 15.72 -15.14 -11.72
CA TYR A 412 16.78 -14.83 -10.75
C TYR A 412 17.82 -13.88 -11.36
N PHE A 413 18.16 -14.09 -12.64
CA PHE A 413 19.03 -13.18 -13.40
C PHE A 413 18.41 -11.78 -13.49
N GLU A 414 17.11 -11.69 -13.77
CA GLU A 414 16.43 -10.40 -13.84
C GLU A 414 16.39 -9.69 -12.49
N ALA A 415 16.21 -10.42 -11.39
CA ALA A 415 16.24 -9.85 -10.04
C ALA A 415 17.62 -9.29 -9.70
N GLY A 416 18.70 -10.04 -9.94
CA GLY A 416 20.07 -9.56 -9.75
C GLY A 416 20.37 -8.34 -10.61
N ARG A 417 19.89 -8.33 -11.86
CA ARG A 417 20.02 -7.21 -12.79
C ARG A 417 19.26 -5.97 -12.34
N ILE A 418 18.04 -6.14 -11.80
CA ILE A 418 17.24 -5.04 -11.23
C ILE A 418 17.96 -4.40 -10.05
N ILE A 419 18.49 -5.21 -9.13
CA ILE A 419 19.24 -4.70 -7.96
C ILE A 419 20.47 -3.91 -8.42
N ALA A 420 21.25 -4.44 -9.37
CA ALA A 420 22.39 -3.73 -9.93
C ALA A 420 22.01 -2.38 -10.58
N LEU A 421 20.91 -2.36 -11.34
CA LEU A 421 20.41 -1.12 -11.95
C LEU A 421 19.93 -0.13 -10.89
N ALA A 422 19.21 -0.58 -9.86
CA ALA A 422 18.75 0.28 -8.78
C ALA A 422 19.92 0.99 -8.10
N LEU A 423 20.99 0.25 -7.76
CA LEU A 423 22.17 0.82 -7.10
C LEU A 423 22.89 1.86 -7.96
N VAL A 424 23.02 1.64 -9.27
CA VAL A 424 23.79 2.52 -10.17
C VAL A 424 22.96 3.69 -10.70
N HIS A 425 21.64 3.52 -10.87
CA HIS A 425 20.74 4.55 -11.39
C HIS A 425 20.09 5.41 -10.29
N GLY A 426 20.55 5.31 -9.04
CA GLY A 426 20.07 6.15 -7.93
C GLY A 426 18.71 5.73 -7.35
N GLY A 427 18.39 4.44 -7.43
CA GLY A 427 17.30 3.80 -6.69
C GLY A 427 17.73 3.33 -5.29
N PRO A 428 16.81 2.77 -4.49
CA PRO A 428 17.13 2.29 -3.16
C PRO A 428 18.00 1.03 -3.19
N ALA A 429 18.66 0.75 -2.07
CA ALA A 429 19.37 -0.51 -1.85
C ALA A 429 18.41 -1.59 -1.31
N PRO A 430 18.74 -2.89 -1.45
CA PRO A 430 17.80 -3.95 -1.12
C PRO A 430 17.51 -4.08 0.39
N HIS A 431 18.49 -3.95 1.29
CA HIS A 431 18.32 -4.04 2.76
C HIS A 431 17.65 -5.31 3.35
N PHE A 432 17.12 -6.22 2.53
CA PHE A 432 16.37 -7.39 2.98
C PHE A 432 17.15 -8.70 2.93
N PHE A 433 18.44 -8.73 2.58
CA PHE A 433 19.19 -9.98 2.46
C PHE A 433 19.56 -10.55 3.83
N SER A 434 19.52 -11.88 3.98
CA SER A 434 20.16 -12.55 5.11
C SER A 434 21.67 -12.46 5.01
N GLU A 435 22.32 -12.51 6.17
CA GLU A 435 23.77 -12.53 6.30
C GLU A 435 24.40 -13.68 5.49
N SER A 436 23.79 -14.86 5.54
CA SER A 436 24.22 -16.04 4.79
C SER A 436 24.06 -15.87 3.29
N LEU A 437 22.97 -15.26 2.81
CA LEU A 437 22.79 -14.97 1.38
C LEU A 437 23.87 -14.01 0.88
N TYR A 438 24.12 -12.92 1.63
CA TYR A 438 25.17 -11.98 1.25
C TYR A 438 26.55 -12.64 1.28
N SER A 439 26.84 -13.45 2.29
CA SER A 439 28.08 -14.22 2.37
C SER A 439 28.24 -15.17 1.17
N LEU A 440 27.16 -15.81 0.74
CA LEU A 440 27.17 -16.70 -0.42
C LEU A 440 27.53 -15.97 -1.72
N ILE A 441 27.08 -14.72 -1.86
CA ILE A 441 27.40 -13.86 -3.01
C ILE A 441 28.84 -13.32 -2.90
N ALA A 442 29.20 -12.79 -1.74
CA ALA A 442 30.43 -12.03 -1.51
C ALA A 442 31.66 -12.91 -1.32
N TYR A 443 31.54 -14.06 -0.66
CA TYR A 443 32.66 -14.94 -0.31
C TYR A 443 32.58 -16.28 -1.04
N GLY A 444 31.38 -16.77 -1.33
CA GLY A 444 31.14 -18.01 -2.05
C GLY A 444 30.68 -19.15 -1.14
N ILE A 445 30.44 -20.32 -1.72
CA ILE A 445 29.87 -21.49 -1.04
C ILE A 445 30.76 -21.97 0.12
N GLU A 446 32.07 -22.06 -0.09
CA GLU A 446 33.01 -22.65 0.88
C GLU A 446 33.19 -21.81 2.15
N GLU A 447 33.03 -20.49 2.03
CA GLU A 447 33.20 -19.54 3.13
C GLU A 447 31.88 -19.18 3.82
N THR A 448 30.76 -19.75 3.37
CA THR A 448 29.43 -19.44 3.90
C THR A 448 28.96 -20.53 4.85
N THR A 449 28.67 -20.13 6.08
CA THR A 449 28.09 -21.00 7.10
C THR A 449 26.61 -20.66 7.26
N PRO A 450 25.68 -21.53 6.81
CA PRO A 450 24.26 -21.26 6.93
C PRO A 450 23.79 -21.47 8.37
N THR A 451 22.71 -20.79 8.73
CA THR A 451 22.05 -20.91 10.03
C THR A 451 20.69 -21.58 9.87
N ILE A 452 20.05 -21.93 10.99
CA ILE A 452 18.67 -22.43 10.97
C ILE A 452 17.69 -21.41 10.39
N GLU A 453 18.02 -20.11 10.36
CA GLU A 453 17.15 -19.10 9.78
C GLU A 453 17.13 -19.11 8.24
N ASP A 454 18.09 -19.77 7.60
CA ASP A 454 18.30 -19.78 6.14
C ASP A 454 17.60 -20.94 5.41
N VAL A 455 16.69 -21.65 6.07
CA VAL A 455 15.91 -22.76 5.50
C VAL A 455 14.40 -22.54 5.70
N GLU A 456 13.55 -23.24 4.95
CA GLU A 456 12.08 -23.08 5.07
C GLU A 456 11.57 -23.62 6.41
N SER A 457 10.39 -23.17 6.84
CA SER A 457 9.83 -23.45 8.16
C SER A 457 9.71 -24.95 8.47
N ASP A 458 9.34 -25.77 7.47
CA ASP A 458 9.28 -27.22 7.60
C ASP A 458 10.66 -27.83 7.87
N ILE A 459 11.71 -27.37 7.18
CA ILE A 459 13.08 -27.80 7.43
C ILE A 459 13.58 -27.29 8.79
N LYS A 460 13.21 -26.06 9.20
CA LYS A 460 13.51 -25.53 10.54
C LYS A 460 12.92 -26.44 11.62
N ASP A 461 11.65 -26.82 11.49
CA ASP A 461 10.96 -27.69 12.44
C ASP A 461 11.63 -29.06 12.55
N LEU A 462 12.08 -29.62 11.43
CA LEU A 462 12.84 -30.88 11.42
C LEU A 462 14.19 -30.75 12.12
N LEU A 463 14.92 -29.64 11.92
CA LEU A 463 16.19 -29.38 12.59
C LEU A 463 16.02 -29.15 14.10
N VAL A 464 14.96 -28.45 14.52
CA VAL A 464 14.62 -28.29 15.95
C VAL A 464 14.28 -29.63 16.57
N ARG A 465 13.45 -30.45 15.91
CA ARG A 465 13.13 -31.81 16.37
C ARG A 465 14.36 -32.70 16.43
N LEU A 466 15.24 -32.60 15.41
CA LEU A 466 16.52 -33.31 15.38
C LEU A 466 17.34 -32.98 16.62
N GLU A 467 17.49 -31.69 16.95
CA GLU A 467 18.27 -31.26 18.11
C GLU A 467 17.70 -31.81 19.42
N GLN A 468 16.37 -31.89 19.55
CA GLN A 468 15.66 -32.41 20.72
C GLN A 468 15.79 -33.94 20.90
N THR A 469 16.25 -34.69 19.89
CA THR A 469 16.44 -36.14 20.03
C THR A 469 17.59 -36.48 20.99
N THR A 470 17.33 -37.42 21.91
CA THR A 470 18.27 -37.81 22.98
C THR A 470 18.72 -39.27 22.90
N ASN A 471 18.11 -40.08 22.03
CA ASN A 471 18.47 -41.49 21.86
C ASN A 471 18.41 -41.91 20.38
N ILE A 472 19.05 -43.04 20.08
CA ILE A 472 19.21 -43.54 18.70
C ILE A 472 17.90 -43.99 18.05
N LEU A 473 16.95 -44.53 18.82
CA LEU A 473 15.69 -45.03 18.27
C LEU A 473 14.82 -43.86 17.78
N ASP A 474 14.68 -42.81 18.59
CA ASP A 474 13.95 -41.60 18.23
C ASP A 474 14.60 -40.89 17.04
N LEU A 475 15.94 -40.88 16.96
CA LEU A 475 16.67 -40.31 15.84
C LEU A 475 16.40 -41.08 14.53
N GLN A 476 16.44 -42.42 14.59
CA GLN A 476 16.12 -43.27 13.44
C GLN A 476 14.65 -43.12 13.00
N GLU A 477 13.72 -43.01 13.94
CA GLU A 477 12.32 -42.76 13.67
C GLU A 477 12.10 -41.40 13.01
N LEU A 478 12.72 -40.33 13.52
CA LEU A 478 12.65 -38.99 12.93
C LEU A 478 13.14 -38.98 11.48
N ILE A 479 14.29 -39.60 11.22
CA ILE A 479 14.89 -39.66 9.87
C ILE A 479 14.03 -40.48 8.91
N ALA A 480 13.40 -41.56 9.39
CA ALA A 480 12.48 -42.35 8.59
C ALA A 480 11.12 -41.65 8.37
N SER A 481 10.75 -40.70 9.24
CA SER A 481 9.45 -40.02 9.18
C SER A 481 9.35 -38.97 8.06
N ASP A 482 10.49 -38.44 7.58
CA ASP A 482 10.51 -37.38 6.58
C ASP A 482 11.56 -37.60 5.48
N ASN A 483 11.15 -37.41 4.22
CA ASN A 483 12.02 -37.58 3.07
C ASN A 483 13.11 -36.51 2.97
N ALA A 484 12.99 -35.39 3.70
CA ALA A 484 13.94 -34.29 3.66
C ALA A 484 15.37 -34.74 4.00
N PHE A 485 15.51 -35.64 4.98
CA PHE A 485 16.79 -36.25 5.34
C PHE A 485 17.36 -37.08 4.19
N SER A 486 16.54 -37.91 3.56
CA SER A 486 16.97 -38.74 2.43
C SER A 486 17.41 -37.90 1.23
N ILE A 487 16.70 -36.81 0.93
CA ILE A 487 17.04 -35.87 -0.15
C ILE A 487 18.38 -35.19 0.11
N ALA A 488 18.68 -34.83 1.36
CA ALA A 488 19.97 -34.27 1.77
C ALA A 488 21.09 -35.33 1.84
N GLY A 489 20.79 -36.61 1.62
CA GLY A 489 21.75 -37.72 1.69
C GLY A 489 21.84 -38.40 3.06
N CYS A 490 21.11 -37.92 4.07
CA CYS A 490 21.08 -38.40 5.45
C CYS A 490 20.05 -39.52 5.67
N HIS A 491 20.09 -40.57 4.86
CA HIS A 491 19.04 -41.62 4.83
C HIS A 491 19.24 -42.77 5.84
N TYR A 492 20.39 -42.85 6.52
CA TYR A 492 20.69 -43.92 7.47
C TYR A 492 21.59 -43.43 8.60
N VAL A 493 21.29 -43.85 9.83
CA VAL A 493 22.06 -43.50 11.03
C VAL A 493 22.28 -44.71 11.90
N THR A 494 23.52 -44.87 12.35
CA THR A 494 23.94 -46.00 13.20
C THR A 494 24.26 -45.59 14.62
N ASN A 495 24.64 -44.32 14.83
CA ASN A 495 25.05 -43.81 16.12
C ASN A 495 24.47 -42.41 16.37
N LEU A 496 24.15 -42.11 17.64
CA LEU A 496 23.65 -40.82 18.08
C LEU A 496 24.68 -39.69 17.86
N ASP A 497 25.98 -40.00 17.89
CA ASP A 497 27.05 -39.02 17.64
C ASP A 497 27.00 -38.42 16.22
N GLU A 498 26.28 -39.05 15.28
CA GLU A 498 26.09 -38.54 13.92
C GLU A 498 25.07 -37.38 13.85
N LYS A 499 24.31 -37.13 14.93
CA LYS A 499 23.24 -36.11 15.00
C LYS A 499 23.70 -34.72 14.57
N CYS A 500 24.81 -34.24 15.13
CA CYS A 500 25.34 -32.91 14.81
C CYS A 500 25.73 -32.81 13.33
N ARG A 501 26.39 -33.84 12.79
CA ARG A 501 26.78 -33.91 11.38
C ARG A 501 25.55 -33.88 10.46
N ILE A 502 24.49 -34.61 10.79
CA ILE A 502 23.24 -34.62 10.02
C ILE A 502 22.60 -33.23 10.00
N GLY A 503 22.57 -32.54 11.15
CA GLY A 503 22.07 -31.17 11.21
C GLY A 503 22.86 -30.22 10.31
N GLU A 504 24.19 -30.30 10.36
CA GLU A 504 25.07 -29.51 9.48
C GLU A 504 24.88 -29.84 7.99
N ASP A 505 24.78 -31.12 7.65
CA ASP A 505 24.60 -31.60 6.27
C ASP A 505 23.24 -31.15 5.72
N MET A 506 22.18 -31.25 6.53
CA MET A 506 20.84 -30.74 6.20
C MET A 506 20.88 -29.23 5.93
N LEU A 507 21.46 -28.45 6.84
CA LEU A 507 21.59 -26.99 6.68
C LEU A 507 22.37 -26.64 5.40
N LYS A 508 23.56 -27.22 5.21
CA LYS A 508 24.38 -27.00 4.00
C LYS A 508 23.65 -27.39 2.73
N PHE A 509 22.90 -28.49 2.75
CA PHE A 509 22.15 -28.92 1.57
C PHE A 509 21.01 -27.96 1.24
N TYR A 510 20.10 -27.70 2.19
CA TYR A 510 18.87 -26.94 1.93
C TYR A 510 19.10 -25.43 1.76
N ALA A 511 20.07 -24.85 2.45
CA ALA A 511 20.38 -23.42 2.39
C ALA A 511 21.37 -23.07 1.26
N ILE A 512 22.23 -24.01 0.84
CA ILE A 512 23.29 -23.72 -0.15
C ILE A 512 23.20 -24.60 -1.39
N LYS A 513 23.38 -25.92 -1.26
CA LYS A 513 23.52 -26.81 -2.44
C LYS A 513 22.25 -26.85 -3.29
N ARG A 514 21.07 -26.89 -2.66
CA ARG A 514 19.77 -26.93 -3.33
C ARG A 514 19.50 -25.67 -4.17
N VAL A 515 20.03 -24.52 -3.75
CA VAL A 515 19.79 -23.21 -4.39
C VAL A 515 20.96 -22.74 -5.25
N GLU A 516 21.93 -23.61 -5.52
CA GLU A 516 23.15 -23.27 -6.25
C GLU A 516 22.87 -22.72 -7.65
N GLU A 517 21.96 -23.34 -8.42
CA GLU A 517 21.59 -22.86 -9.76
C GLU A 517 20.81 -21.52 -9.74
N PRO A 518 19.78 -21.32 -8.89
CA PRO A 518 19.20 -20.00 -8.63
C PRO A 518 20.23 -18.92 -8.28
N ILE A 519 21.17 -19.22 -7.37
CA ILE A 519 22.23 -18.29 -6.93
C ILE A 519 23.17 -17.94 -8.08
N LYS A 520 23.61 -18.92 -8.87
CA LYS A 520 24.44 -18.68 -10.06
C LYS A 520 23.74 -17.76 -11.05
N GLN A 521 22.47 -18.02 -11.33
CA GLN A 521 21.65 -17.21 -12.22
C GLN A 521 21.47 -15.78 -11.67
N PHE A 522 21.24 -15.63 -10.37
CA PHE A 522 21.14 -14.35 -9.68
C PHE A 522 22.43 -13.54 -9.76
N ILE A 523 23.58 -14.17 -9.44
CA ILE A 523 24.92 -13.55 -9.51
C ILE A 523 25.22 -13.08 -10.94
N GLU A 524 24.86 -13.86 -11.96
CA GLU A 524 25.04 -13.45 -13.36
C GLU A 524 24.25 -12.18 -13.69
N GLY A 525 23.06 -12.02 -13.11
CA GLY A 525 22.29 -10.78 -13.18
C GLY A 525 23.00 -9.62 -12.50
N LEU A 526 23.51 -9.85 -11.30
CA LEU A 526 24.19 -8.86 -10.45
C LEU A 526 25.53 -8.36 -11.04
N LYS A 527 26.13 -9.10 -11.98
CA LYS A 527 27.28 -8.61 -12.78
C LYS A 527 26.93 -7.41 -13.67
N THR A 528 25.65 -7.12 -13.87
CA THR A 528 25.22 -5.90 -14.57
C THR A 528 25.81 -4.67 -13.90
N CYS A 529 26.26 -3.70 -14.69
CA CYS A 529 26.95 -2.51 -14.22
C CYS A 529 28.19 -2.79 -13.34
N ASP A 530 28.80 -3.97 -13.44
CA ASP A 530 30.01 -4.36 -12.68
C ASP A 530 29.80 -4.52 -11.16
N ILE A 531 28.55 -4.50 -10.67
CA ILE A 531 28.25 -4.49 -9.23
C ILE A 531 28.78 -5.73 -8.51
N TYR A 532 28.59 -6.92 -9.08
CA TYR A 532 29.09 -8.15 -8.46
C TYR A 532 30.61 -8.14 -8.24
N ASN A 533 31.39 -7.62 -9.19
CA ASN A 533 32.84 -7.57 -9.05
C ASN A 533 33.25 -6.61 -7.93
N GLN A 534 32.56 -5.47 -7.81
CA GLN A 534 32.78 -4.52 -6.70
C GLN A 534 32.40 -5.11 -5.33
N ILE A 535 31.33 -5.92 -5.26
CA ILE A 535 30.96 -6.65 -4.03
C ILE A 535 32.05 -7.66 -3.66
N ARG A 536 32.63 -8.37 -4.64
CA ARG A 536 33.71 -9.35 -4.40
C ARG A 536 35.01 -8.68 -3.95
N GLU A 537 35.32 -7.51 -4.49
CA GLU A 537 36.52 -6.75 -4.16
C GLU A 537 36.39 -6.03 -2.80
N TYR A 538 35.22 -5.45 -2.52
CA TYR A 538 34.95 -4.66 -1.31
C TYR A 538 33.72 -5.17 -0.52
N PRO A 539 33.71 -6.44 -0.07
CA PRO A 539 32.52 -7.08 0.49
C PRO A 539 32.05 -6.44 1.79
N ARG A 540 32.95 -5.82 2.57
CA ARG A 540 32.56 -5.11 3.80
C ARG A 540 31.82 -3.81 3.53
N LEU A 541 32.19 -3.08 2.47
CA LEU A 541 31.61 -1.77 2.15
C LEU A 541 30.16 -1.91 1.67
N PHE A 542 29.86 -2.94 0.89
CA PHE A 542 28.52 -3.17 0.35
C PHE A 542 27.58 -3.86 1.34
N LYS A 543 28.09 -4.50 2.40
CA LYS A 543 27.31 -5.36 3.29
C LYS A 543 26.07 -4.67 3.85
N ASP A 544 26.24 -3.46 4.37
CA ASP A 544 25.14 -2.72 5.02
C ASP A 544 24.01 -2.39 4.03
N MET A 545 24.34 -2.14 2.75
CA MET A 545 23.34 -1.86 1.71
C MET A 545 22.44 -3.06 1.40
N PHE A 546 22.93 -4.28 1.65
CA PHE A 546 22.18 -5.50 1.39
C PHE A 546 21.53 -6.07 2.65
N CYS A 547 22.24 -6.07 3.78
CA CYS A 547 21.84 -6.80 4.98
C CYS A 547 21.33 -5.92 6.11
N LYS A 548 21.78 -4.66 6.23
CA LYS A 548 21.38 -3.83 7.38
C LYS A 548 19.95 -3.36 7.19
N ASP A 549 19.17 -3.38 8.27
CA ASP A 549 17.84 -2.79 8.24
C ASP A 549 17.94 -1.31 7.87
N GLN A 550 16.99 -0.88 7.04
CA GLN A 550 16.88 0.53 6.69
C GLN A 550 16.62 1.32 7.98
N MET A 551 17.35 2.42 8.15
CA MET A 551 17.15 3.28 9.31
C MET A 551 15.71 3.78 9.33
N ILE A 552 15.06 3.68 10.49
CA ILE A 552 13.73 4.26 10.69
C ILE A 552 13.87 5.76 10.50
N LEU A 553 13.06 6.32 9.61
CA LEU A 553 13.06 7.76 9.35
C LEU A 553 12.47 8.45 10.58
N THR A 554 13.22 9.37 11.18
CA THR A 554 12.76 10.24 12.28
C THR A 554 12.33 11.60 11.75
N GLY A 555 11.56 12.35 12.53
CA GLY A 555 11.17 13.71 12.16
C GLY A 555 12.38 14.61 11.92
N GLU A 556 13.39 14.51 12.79
CA GLU A 556 14.67 15.22 12.62
C GLU A 556 15.36 14.85 11.31
N THR A 557 15.43 13.56 10.99
CA THR A 557 16.06 13.10 9.74
C THR A 557 15.27 13.62 8.53
N LEU A 558 13.95 13.58 8.58
CA LEU A 558 13.08 14.09 7.52
C LEU A 558 13.27 15.61 7.32
N GLU A 559 13.31 16.40 8.40
CA GLU A 559 13.56 17.84 8.31
C GLU A 559 14.92 18.16 7.68
N ASN A 560 15.97 17.41 8.07
CA ASN A 560 17.33 17.60 7.55
C ASN A 560 17.48 17.23 6.06
N ILE A 561 16.54 16.46 5.48
CA ILE A 561 16.53 16.16 4.05
C ILE A 561 16.14 17.39 3.22
N PHE A 562 15.31 18.29 3.76
CA PHE A 562 14.75 19.40 3.00
C PHE A 562 15.39 20.75 3.31
N GLN A 563 15.70 21.50 2.26
CA GLN A 563 15.97 22.93 2.37
C GLN A 563 14.67 23.73 2.20
N ILE A 564 14.39 24.65 3.13
CA ILE A 564 13.16 25.46 3.07
C ILE A 564 13.43 26.76 2.29
N GLU A 565 12.61 27.02 1.27
CA GLU A 565 12.62 28.27 0.49
C GLU A 565 11.47 29.17 0.92
N TYR A 566 11.81 30.23 1.66
CA TYR A 566 10.85 31.19 2.15
C TYR A 566 10.85 32.51 1.35
N SER A 567 9.73 33.23 1.39
CA SER A 567 9.57 34.60 0.88
C SER A 567 10.37 35.62 1.70
N ASP A 568 10.55 36.84 1.22
CA ASP A 568 11.35 37.86 1.92
C ASP A 568 10.90 38.11 3.37
N ILE A 569 11.87 38.34 4.26
CA ILE A 569 11.65 38.62 5.69
C ILE A 569 10.81 39.90 5.82
N GLY A 570 9.75 39.84 6.63
CA GLY A 570 8.83 40.97 6.86
C GLY A 570 7.67 41.07 5.86
N SER A 571 7.56 40.16 4.88
CA SER A 571 6.39 40.07 4.01
C SER A 571 5.21 39.38 4.70
N THR A 572 3.98 39.72 4.32
CA THR A 572 2.78 39.00 4.79
C THR A 572 2.80 37.52 4.40
N GLN A 573 3.48 37.18 3.30
CA GLN A 573 3.69 35.79 2.89
C GLN A 573 4.55 35.05 3.91
N ARG A 574 5.66 35.64 4.35
CA ARG A 574 6.55 35.04 5.35
C ARG A 574 5.83 34.65 6.64
N ASP A 575 4.89 35.47 7.12
CA ASP A 575 4.12 35.14 8.33
C ASP A 575 3.21 33.92 8.13
N LEU A 576 2.62 33.78 6.94
CA LEU A 576 1.81 32.62 6.57
C LEU A 576 2.67 31.36 6.39
N GLU A 577 3.84 31.49 5.77
CA GLU A 577 4.81 30.40 5.61
C GLU A 577 5.31 29.89 6.97
N ASN A 578 5.64 30.80 7.90
CA ASN A 578 6.08 30.46 9.25
C ASN A 578 5.00 29.66 10.01
N ARG A 579 3.72 30.07 9.89
CA ARG A 579 2.60 29.31 10.48
C ARG A 579 2.49 27.92 9.84
N ALA A 580 2.50 27.85 8.51
CA ALA A 580 2.40 26.59 7.79
C ALA A 580 3.55 25.63 8.16
N MET A 581 4.77 26.15 8.33
CA MET A 581 5.90 25.37 8.80
C MET A 581 5.78 24.92 10.25
N SER A 582 5.24 25.76 11.14
CA SER A 582 4.93 25.32 12.51
C SER A 582 3.99 24.13 12.48
N TYR A 583 2.89 24.22 11.74
CA TYR A 583 1.95 23.12 11.56
C TYR A 583 2.58 21.90 10.90
N PHE A 584 3.49 22.08 9.94
CA PHE A 584 4.16 20.96 9.31
C PHE A 584 5.10 20.21 10.27
N ARG A 585 5.80 20.93 11.15
CA ARG A 585 6.64 20.30 12.18
C ARG A 585 5.82 19.57 13.23
N ASP A 586 4.72 20.19 13.68
CA ASP A 586 3.75 19.54 14.58
C ASP A 586 3.20 18.25 13.92
N TYR A 587 2.86 18.32 12.62
CA TYR A 587 2.39 17.17 11.84
C TYR A 587 3.43 16.06 11.70
N ILE A 588 4.71 16.40 11.51
CA ILE A 588 5.80 15.43 11.52
C ILE A 588 5.89 14.74 12.89
N GLY A 589 5.79 15.51 13.98
CA GLY A 589 5.74 14.99 15.34
C GLY A 589 4.60 13.98 15.55
N ASP A 590 3.37 14.38 15.19
CA ASP A 590 2.19 13.50 15.27
C ASP A 590 2.38 12.17 14.49
N CYS A 591 2.98 12.24 13.30
CA CYS A 591 3.26 11.05 12.47
C CYS A 591 4.31 10.13 13.11
N GLU A 592 5.27 10.69 13.85
CA GLU A 592 6.31 9.92 14.55
C GLU A 592 5.78 9.29 15.85
N GLU A 593 4.94 10.00 16.60
CA GLU A 593 4.27 9.48 17.81
C GLU A 593 3.33 8.31 17.49
N THR A 594 2.58 8.41 16.38
CA THR A 594 1.65 7.35 15.95
C THR A 594 2.36 6.02 15.63
N LEU A 595 3.68 6.03 15.38
CA LEU A 595 4.47 4.80 15.14
C LEU A 595 4.85 4.07 16.45
N LEU A 596 4.71 4.71 17.60
CA LEU A 596 5.11 4.19 18.91
C LEU A 596 3.96 3.56 19.71
N GLU A 597 2.71 3.76 19.27
CA GLU A 597 1.52 3.22 19.92
C GLU A 597 1.13 1.89 19.24
N ASP A 598 1.36 0.76 19.94
CA ASP A 598 1.02 -0.61 19.49
C ASP A 598 -0.51 -0.87 19.40
N ASP A 599 -1.35 0.11 19.74
CA ASP A 599 -2.80 -0.01 19.78
C ASP A 599 -3.45 0.54 18.49
N ALA A 600 -3.15 -0.09 17.36
CA ALA A 600 -3.89 0.16 16.12
C ALA A 600 -5.29 -0.45 16.22
N ASP A 601 -6.27 0.34 16.68
CA ASP A 601 -7.69 0.03 16.60
C ASP A 601 -8.05 -0.25 15.13
N GLU A 602 -8.57 -1.46 14.83
CA GLU A 602 -8.77 -1.99 13.47
C GLU A 602 -9.79 -1.19 12.60
N ASN A 603 -10.31 -0.08 13.14
CA ASN A 603 -11.32 0.79 12.54
C ASN A 603 -10.83 2.18 12.10
N GLU A 604 -9.60 2.58 12.42
CA GLU A 604 -9.01 3.84 11.92
C GLU A 604 -8.21 3.61 10.63
N GLY A 605 -8.27 4.55 9.69
CA GLY A 605 -7.52 4.46 8.44
C GLY A 605 -6.02 4.33 8.71
N GLN A 606 -5.27 3.71 7.79
CA GLN A 606 -3.82 3.58 7.92
C GLN A 606 -3.20 4.96 8.17
N ALA A 607 -2.58 5.14 9.34
CA ALA A 607 -1.88 6.36 9.71
C ALA A 607 -0.79 6.70 8.67
N ILE A 608 -0.62 8.00 8.41
CA ILE A 608 0.44 8.48 7.52
C ILE A 608 1.78 8.33 8.25
N THR A 609 2.74 7.72 7.56
CA THR A 609 4.10 7.56 8.07
C THR A 609 5.01 8.65 7.51
N LEU A 610 6.15 8.91 8.17
CA LEU A 610 7.19 9.79 7.63
C LEU A 610 7.69 9.32 6.25
N ALA A 611 7.70 8.00 6.02
CA ALA A 611 8.03 7.42 4.72
C ALA A 611 7.00 7.81 3.64
N ASP A 612 5.70 7.89 3.95
CA ASP A 612 4.67 8.33 3.00
C ASP A 612 4.90 9.79 2.57
N ILE A 613 5.34 10.66 3.49
CA ILE A 613 5.71 12.06 3.19
C ILE A 613 6.91 12.09 2.23
N LEU A 614 7.96 11.31 2.52
CA LEU A 614 9.16 11.25 1.68
C LEU A 614 8.86 10.68 0.30
N ILE A 615 8.02 9.63 0.20
CA ILE A 615 7.57 9.05 -1.07
C ILE A 615 6.82 10.11 -1.88
N PHE A 616 5.91 10.85 -1.23
CA PHE A 616 5.16 11.90 -1.90
C PHE A 616 6.08 12.97 -2.50
N ALA A 617 7.07 13.42 -1.74
CA ALA A 617 7.96 14.49 -2.15
C ALA A 617 9.02 14.04 -3.17
N THR A 618 9.48 12.79 -3.11
CA THR A 618 10.72 12.36 -3.81
C THR A 618 10.56 11.11 -4.69
N GLY A 619 9.48 10.34 -4.50
CA GLY A 619 9.30 9.01 -5.08
C GLY A 619 10.04 7.88 -4.36
N ALA A 620 10.81 8.18 -3.31
CA ALA A 620 11.60 7.23 -2.52
C ALA A 620 11.09 7.19 -1.06
N ASP A 621 11.17 6.03 -0.41
CA ASP A 621 10.84 5.81 1.01
C ASP A 621 12.05 5.95 1.94
N CYS A 622 13.24 6.10 1.37
CA CYS A 622 14.46 6.51 2.03
C CYS A 622 15.33 7.34 1.11
N VAL A 623 16.39 7.91 1.68
CA VAL A 623 17.49 8.49 0.91
C VAL A 623 18.23 7.36 0.19
N PRO A 624 18.32 7.37 -1.15
CA PRO A 624 19.09 6.37 -1.90
C PRO A 624 20.57 6.38 -1.50
N PRO A 625 21.34 5.29 -1.73
CA PRO A 625 22.77 5.23 -1.40
C PRO A 625 23.61 6.33 -2.06
N LEU A 626 23.24 6.73 -3.28
CA LEU A 626 23.88 7.81 -4.03
C LEU A 626 23.36 9.21 -3.62
N GLY A 627 22.47 9.28 -2.63
CA GLY A 627 21.74 10.49 -2.28
C GLY A 627 20.73 10.91 -3.35
N PHE A 628 20.15 12.09 -3.14
CA PHE A 628 19.33 12.74 -4.17
C PHE A 628 20.22 13.56 -5.11
N PRO A 629 19.89 13.65 -6.42
CA PRO A 629 20.70 14.37 -7.40
C PRO A 629 20.77 15.89 -7.15
N ILE A 630 19.78 16.44 -6.45
CA ILE A 630 19.72 17.81 -5.95
C ILE A 630 19.12 17.78 -4.54
N VAL A 631 19.37 18.82 -3.74
CA VAL A 631 18.79 18.96 -2.39
C VAL A 631 17.26 19.11 -2.52
N PRO A 632 16.45 18.22 -1.90
CA PRO A 632 15.01 18.39 -1.83
C PRO A 632 14.61 19.69 -1.16
N LYS A 633 13.51 20.29 -1.62
CA LYS A 633 13.08 21.62 -1.15
C LYS A 633 11.64 21.62 -0.65
N ILE A 634 11.41 22.39 0.41
CA ILE A 634 10.08 22.79 0.84
C ILE A 634 9.81 24.21 0.35
N MET A 635 8.69 24.38 -0.35
CA MET A 635 8.19 25.67 -0.83
C MET A 635 6.75 25.87 -0.37
N PHE A 636 6.17 27.03 -0.67
CA PHE A 636 4.83 27.39 -0.18
C PHE A 636 3.85 27.71 -1.31
N LEU A 637 2.60 27.29 -1.11
CA LEU A 637 1.47 27.62 -1.99
C LEU A 637 0.73 28.83 -1.42
N HIS A 638 0.89 29.97 -2.09
CA HIS A 638 0.30 31.24 -1.69
C HIS A 638 -1.01 31.56 -2.43
N GLY A 639 -1.96 32.13 -1.68
CA GLY A 639 -3.22 32.67 -2.21
C GLY A 639 -4.40 31.71 -2.11
N GLU A 640 -5.62 32.23 -2.10
CA GLU A 640 -6.82 31.41 -1.91
C GLU A 640 -7.09 30.43 -3.08
N ASN A 641 -6.51 30.71 -4.25
CA ASN A 641 -6.64 29.88 -5.44
C ASN A 641 -5.58 28.77 -5.55
N SER A 642 -4.60 28.71 -4.63
CA SER A 642 -3.48 27.77 -4.74
C SER A 642 -3.78 26.35 -4.26
N GLY A 643 -5.03 26.09 -3.84
CA GLY A 643 -5.48 24.79 -3.34
C GLY A 643 -5.18 24.60 -1.85
N LYS A 644 -5.89 23.64 -1.25
CA LYS A 644 -5.81 23.29 0.18
C LYS A 644 -4.97 22.04 0.45
N TYR A 645 -4.37 21.46 -0.58
CA TYR A 645 -3.58 20.23 -0.50
C TYR A 645 -2.11 20.54 -0.79
N PRO A 646 -1.18 19.79 -0.18
CA PRO A 646 0.22 19.85 -0.59
C PRO A 646 0.38 19.34 -2.03
N LEU A 647 1.36 19.88 -2.73
CA LEU A 647 1.72 19.47 -4.09
C LEU A 647 3.18 19.05 -4.11
N ALA A 648 3.49 18.00 -4.86
CA ALA A 648 4.87 17.56 -5.05
C ALA A 648 5.25 17.56 -6.52
N ASN A 649 6.49 17.95 -6.79
CA ASN A 649 7.17 17.63 -8.03
C ASN A 649 8.35 16.73 -7.69
N THR A 650 8.16 15.41 -7.82
CA THR A 650 9.16 14.42 -7.44
C THR A 650 10.38 14.41 -8.35
N CYS A 651 10.30 14.95 -9.56
CA CYS A 651 11.45 15.14 -10.44
C CYS A 651 12.34 16.28 -9.95
N ALA A 652 11.73 17.42 -9.64
CA ALA A 652 12.42 18.59 -9.09
C ALA A 652 12.69 18.51 -7.57
N LEU A 653 12.21 17.45 -6.91
CA LEU A 653 12.31 17.23 -5.46
C LEU A 653 11.72 18.39 -4.64
N ASN A 654 10.61 18.96 -5.12
CA ASN A 654 9.94 20.07 -4.47
C ASN A 654 8.64 19.60 -3.79
N LEU A 655 8.54 19.79 -2.48
CA LEU A 655 7.31 19.67 -1.71
C LEU A 655 6.74 21.07 -1.47
N LYS A 656 5.51 21.32 -1.91
CA LYS A 656 4.83 22.61 -1.72
C LYS A 656 3.75 22.48 -0.67
N ILE A 657 3.88 23.25 0.41
CA ILE A 657 2.99 23.24 1.55
C ILE A 657 1.97 24.40 1.43
N PRO A 658 0.67 24.13 1.63
CA PRO A 658 -0.36 25.17 1.57
C PRO A 658 -0.32 26.10 2.79
N THR A 659 -0.40 27.41 2.54
CA THR A 659 -0.42 28.43 3.61
C THR A 659 -1.83 28.94 3.94
N ILE A 660 -2.87 28.33 3.35
CA ILE A 660 -4.26 28.79 3.48
C ILE A 660 -4.90 28.40 4.82
N HIS A 661 -4.37 27.36 5.48
CA HIS A 661 -4.94 26.80 6.71
C HIS A 661 -4.68 27.73 7.90
N LYS A 662 -5.75 28.08 8.61
CA LYS A 662 -5.69 28.91 9.83
C LYS A 662 -5.72 28.10 11.11
N ARG A 663 -6.04 26.80 11.02
CA ARG A 663 -6.11 25.85 12.12
C ARG A 663 -5.30 24.61 11.78
N TYR A 664 -4.67 24.03 12.80
CA TYR A 664 -3.87 22.83 12.67
C TYR A 664 -4.70 21.61 12.21
N ASP A 665 -5.88 21.37 12.79
CA ASP A 665 -6.75 20.24 12.43
C ASP A 665 -7.10 20.20 10.92
N ASP A 666 -7.38 21.38 10.34
CA ASP A 666 -7.69 21.50 8.91
C ASP A 666 -6.46 21.23 8.04
N PHE A 667 -5.28 21.65 8.51
CA PHE A 667 -4.01 21.39 7.84
C PHE A 667 -3.71 19.89 7.85
N LYS A 668 -3.74 19.27 9.04
CA LYS A 668 -3.54 17.84 9.26
C LYS A 668 -4.46 16.99 8.39
N ALA A 669 -5.77 17.25 8.42
CA ALA A 669 -6.75 16.48 7.65
C ALA A 669 -6.52 16.54 6.13
N ASN A 670 -6.06 17.67 5.59
CA ASN A 670 -5.77 17.78 4.16
C ASN A 670 -4.42 17.15 3.78
N LEU A 671 -3.43 17.19 4.66
CA LEU A 671 -2.15 16.48 4.48
C LEU A 671 -2.35 14.97 4.56
N ASP A 672 -3.12 14.48 5.55
CA ASP A 672 -3.50 13.07 5.69
C ASP A 672 -4.19 12.57 4.41
N PHE A 673 -5.14 13.34 3.90
CA PHE A 673 -5.80 13.03 2.63
C PHE A 673 -4.81 13.01 1.45
N ALA A 674 -3.93 13.99 1.34
CA ALA A 674 -2.99 14.06 0.23
C ALA A 674 -1.98 12.91 0.28
N PHE A 675 -1.20 12.79 1.36
CA PHE A 675 -0.17 11.77 1.51
C PHE A 675 -0.75 10.34 1.48
N GLY A 676 -1.92 10.12 2.09
CA GLY A 676 -2.59 8.81 2.07
C GLY A 676 -3.01 8.34 0.67
N ASN A 677 -3.36 9.26 -0.21
CA ASN A 677 -3.70 8.95 -1.60
C ASN A 677 -2.47 8.78 -2.52
N CYS A 678 -1.27 9.09 -2.04
CA CYS A 678 -0.07 9.11 -2.87
C CYS A 678 0.59 7.75 -3.12
N LYS A 679 0.06 6.68 -2.53
CA LYS A 679 0.40 5.29 -2.91
C LYS A 679 0.08 4.97 -4.39
N SER A 680 -0.59 5.87 -5.13
CA SER A 680 -0.86 5.78 -6.57
C SER A 680 -0.47 7.02 -7.41
N PHE A 681 0.28 7.98 -6.83
CA PHE A 681 0.73 9.28 -7.37
C PHE A 681 -0.35 10.33 -7.72
N GLY A 682 -0.17 11.54 -7.17
CA GLY A 682 0.24 12.68 -8.00
C GLY A 682 -0.65 13.91 -8.10
N PHE A 683 -1.90 13.88 -7.65
CA PHE A 683 -2.75 15.08 -7.51
C PHE A 683 -3.77 14.86 -6.39
N ALA A 684 -3.88 15.84 -5.48
CA ALA A 684 -5.03 16.03 -4.60
C ALA A 684 -5.66 17.38 -4.94
#